data_AF-A0A260VAC4-F1
#
_entry.id   AF-A0A260VAC4-F1
#
_cell.length_a   1.000
_cell.length_b   1.000
_cell.length_c   1.000
_cell.angle_alpha   90.00
_cell.angle_beta   90.00
_cell.angle_gamma   90.00
#
_symmetry.space_group_name_H-M   'P 1'
#
loop_
_entity.id
_entity.type
_entity.pdbx_description
1 polymer ?
#
loop_
_entity_poly.entity_id
_entity_poly.type
_entity_poly.pdbx_seq_one_letter_code
_entity_poly.pdbx_strand_id
1 'polypeptide(L)'
;MSHSVALSFEDGVTRFITCEDEQTVADAAYRSRINIPLDCRDGACGTCKALCESGEYDGGTYLDDALSQSESDEGYCLPCSMKPTSDLVLQIASTSAVAKTQAARHDTVVTAVEKLTPTTVRLAVEAPAGGTLAFLPGQYVNITVPGSEETRSYSFSCVSGSDELEFLVKLTPGGLMSTYLSDTAAVGDKISFTGPHGSFFLREAQRPALLLAGGTGLAPILSILRTMAAESSTRSVHLVYGVGTDDDVVQLDELAGLASTLDAFTWDHCVSDPSTTAANKGYVTTLLNDAHLNGGDVAVYLCGPPPMVEAVRTHFTEAGIEPTGFYYEKFAPSSAAAKESLDDDTDSATEVLANDDRTSTIDAAVATADADVVPAASADLEPALDGRSIFGRAVFGSRVKEPLHKRDTGFSASDEAETMRAIAGQRVAVVGSTADQGGLDEGSDLVLTPEAHSVAAQRIWSSRDIQPLVVRSSEAPPVSASSSGYEIGEEHPSVHESDAVFEARRALELGALELVIGRLSSQQISGYRLLAETTTRYVDGDRFVDAAAYTETNAAFHDYLFTQTGNEHLLQAYRALGVKAAMEEVLRNATWCDPLCAQDHLDIVDAFEAGDRERARTLIADHADRSKATMKRAMHESRSNKRPRFVSPGRFAGKVVLITGAAQGIGECVARRIGAEGGSLILADRSELVESLTEEFRHDGVDATPVIADLETWEGASSVVDAALAAHGRVDVSIHVVGGTIWAKPFAEYPPEQIEKEISRSLFPTLWSCRAVIPHMIERGGGTIVNVSSVATRGIHRVPYAAAKGGVNAITATLALEAAPHGVRVVATAPGGTDAPARRVARGPAPSTEQEKNWYQAIVDQTVESSLLKRYGTLDEQAAAICFLASDEASYITGTVLPVAGGDPG
;
A
#
# COMPACT_ATOMS: atom_id res chain seq x y z
N MET A 1 -22.45 10.60 -7.43
CA MET A 1 -23.41 9.82 -6.62
C MET A 1 -22.99 9.94 -5.16
N SER A 2 -23.76 9.36 -4.24
CA SER A 2 -23.41 9.34 -2.83
C SER A 2 -23.80 7.98 -2.27
N HIS A 3 -22.89 7.36 -1.53
CA HIS A 3 -23.06 6.01 -1.02
C HIS A 3 -23.40 6.02 0.46
N SER A 4 -24.28 5.11 0.88
CA SER A 4 -24.58 4.88 2.28
C SER A 4 -23.53 3.92 2.86
N VAL A 5 -22.81 4.36 3.88
CA VAL A 5 -21.81 3.54 4.58
C VAL A 5 -22.31 3.24 5.99
N ALA A 6 -22.52 1.97 6.29
CA ALA A 6 -22.84 1.47 7.62
C ALA A 6 -21.53 1.20 8.39
N LEU A 7 -21.30 1.95 9.46
CA LEU A 7 -20.20 1.77 10.40
C LEU A 7 -20.70 0.97 11.60
N SER A 8 -20.38 -0.33 11.63
CA SER A 8 -20.66 -1.24 12.74
C SER A 8 -19.52 -1.18 13.76
N PHE A 9 -19.83 -0.90 15.01
CA PHE A 9 -18.86 -0.77 16.10
C PHE A 9 -18.85 -2.01 17.00
N GLU A 10 -17.77 -2.20 17.77
CA GLU A 10 -17.59 -3.36 18.65
C GLU A 10 -18.66 -3.47 19.76
N ASP A 11 -19.27 -2.33 20.14
CA ASP A 11 -20.38 -2.26 21.11
C ASP A 11 -21.75 -2.67 20.51
N GLY A 12 -21.75 -3.22 19.29
CA GLY A 12 -22.94 -3.69 18.57
C GLY A 12 -23.80 -2.57 17.99
N VAL A 13 -23.34 -1.32 18.05
CA VAL A 13 -24.05 -0.17 17.47
C VAL A 13 -23.63 0.02 16.02
N THR A 14 -24.60 0.20 15.12
CA THR A 14 -24.33 0.60 13.73
C THR A 14 -24.74 2.05 13.49
N ARG A 15 -23.91 2.81 12.78
CA ARG A 15 -24.21 4.18 12.34
C ARG A 15 -24.14 4.27 10.82
N PHE A 16 -25.07 5.00 10.23
CA PHE A 16 -25.04 5.25 8.79
C PHE A 16 -24.50 6.64 8.52
N ILE A 17 -23.58 6.74 7.58
CA ILE A 17 -23.07 8.00 7.04
C ILE A 17 -23.29 8.03 5.53
N THR A 18 -23.43 9.22 4.98
CA THR A 18 -23.40 9.42 3.53
C THR A 18 -21.99 9.82 3.14
N CYS A 19 -21.42 9.11 2.16
CA CYS A 19 -20.12 9.40 1.58
C CYS A 19 -20.32 9.87 0.14
N GLU A 20 -19.79 11.04 -0.22
CA GLU A 20 -19.89 11.55 -1.59
C GLU A 20 -18.87 10.85 -2.50
N ASP A 21 -19.09 10.86 -3.82
CA ASP A 21 -18.07 10.44 -4.78
C ASP A 21 -16.74 11.20 -4.53
N GLU A 22 -15.62 10.51 -4.70
CA GLU A 22 -14.26 11.00 -4.43
C GLU A 22 -13.92 11.33 -2.96
N GLN A 23 -14.88 11.21 -2.04
CA GLN A 23 -14.64 11.41 -0.62
C GLN A 23 -14.18 10.10 0.07
N THR A 24 -13.19 10.20 0.95
CA THR A 24 -12.80 9.05 1.77
C THR A 24 -13.86 8.73 2.83
N VAL A 25 -13.99 7.46 3.20
CA VAL A 25 -14.92 7.06 4.28
C VAL A 25 -14.56 7.74 5.60
N ALA A 26 -13.27 7.93 5.89
CA ALA A 26 -12.83 8.68 7.06
C ALA A 26 -13.30 10.12 7.04
N ASP A 27 -13.18 10.84 5.92
CA ASP A 27 -13.67 12.22 5.82
C ASP A 27 -15.19 12.29 5.95
N ALA A 28 -15.92 11.33 5.36
CA ALA A 28 -17.37 11.24 5.49
C ALA A 28 -17.82 10.96 6.93
N ALA A 29 -17.09 10.08 7.64
CA ALA A 29 -17.33 9.77 9.04
C ALA A 29 -17.09 11.00 9.92
N TYR A 30 -15.95 11.68 9.75
CA TYR A 30 -15.61 12.89 10.50
C TYR A 30 -16.58 14.05 10.21
N ARG A 31 -17.00 14.24 8.95
CA ARG A 31 -18.05 15.21 8.58
C ARG A 31 -19.36 14.93 9.31
N SER A 32 -19.69 13.65 9.46
CA SER A 32 -20.88 13.18 10.18
C SER A 32 -20.72 13.18 11.70
N ARG A 33 -19.61 13.73 12.22
CA ARG A 33 -19.22 13.74 13.64
C ARG A 33 -19.08 12.35 14.25
N ILE A 34 -18.57 11.42 13.45
CA ILE A 34 -18.22 10.06 13.84
C ILE A 34 -16.70 9.91 13.60
N ASN A 35 -15.93 10.17 14.65
CA ASN A 35 -14.48 10.12 14.69
C ASN A 35 -13.99 8.67 14.81
N ILE A 36 -14.10 7.91 13.73
CA ILE A 36 -13.48 6.59 13.66
C ILE A 36 -11.96 6.69 13.94
N PRO A 37 -11.30 5.62 14.40
CA PRO A 37 -9.85 5.62 14.62
C PRO A 37 -9.11 6.18 13.40
N LEU A 38 -8.30 7.21 13.61
CA LEU A 38 -7.63 7.93 12.53
C LEU A 38 -6.45 8.71 13.09
N ASP A 39 -5.35 8.75 12.35
CA ASP A 39 -4.14 9.47 12.75
C ASP A 39 -3.47 10.16 11.55
N CYS A 40 -2.63 9.44 10.80
CA CYS A 40 -1.85 9.99 9.68
C CYS A 40 -2.66 10.53 8.48
N ARG A 41 -3.87 9.99 8.25
CA ARG A 41 -4.74 10.25 7.08
C ARG A 41 -4.12 10.00 5.70
N ASP A 42 -2.98 9.33 5.61
CA ASP A 42 -2.25 9.09 4.37
C ASP A 42 -1.98 7.60 4.08
N GLY A 43 -2.60 6.71 4.87
CA GLY A 43 -2.42 5.26 4.73
C GLY A 43 -1.06 4.76 5.20
N ALA A 44 -0.33 5.50 6.04
CA ALA A 44 0.99 5.07 6.54
C ALA A 44 0.97 4.38 7.92
N CYS A 45 0.08 4.78 8.83
CA CYS A 45 0.14 4.31 10.23
C CYS A 45 -0.72 3.08 10.56
N GLY A 46 -1.67 2.70 9.69
CA GLY A 46 -2.60 1.58 9.94
C GLY A 46 -3.67 1.85 11.00
N THR A 47 -3.66 3.00 11.69
CA THR A 47 -4.62 3.33 12.77
C THR A 47 -6.08 3.24 12.33
N CYS A 48 -6.37 3.57 11.06
CA CYS A 48 -7.74 3.60 10.56
C CYS A 48 -8.31 2.22 10.22
N LYS A 49 -7.52 1.15 10.27
CA LYS A 49 -7.88 -0.20 9.78
C LYS A 49 -9.25 -0.69 10.26
N ALA A 50 -10.07 -1.12 9.32
CA ALA A 50 -11.43 -1.61 9.49
C ALA A 50 -11.64 -2.85 8.61
N LEU A 51 -12.63 -3.69 8.92
CA LEU A 51 -12.99 -4.83 8.07
C LEU A 51 -14.20 -4.44 7.21
N CYS A 52 -14.12 -4.64 5.89
CA CYS A 52 -15.26 -4.42 5.00
C CYS A 52 -16.08 -5.71 4.87
N GLU A 53 -17.28 -5.75 5.44
CA GLU A 53 -18.17 -6.93 5.40
C GLU A 53 -18.88 -7.07 4.06
N SER A 54 -19.20 -5.94 3.41
CA SER A 54 -19.88 -5.93 2.13
C SER A 54 -19.75 -4.59 1.42
N GLY A 55 -19.83 -4.64 0.10
CA GLY A 55 -19.74 -3.48 -0.77
C GLY A 55 -18.38 -3.35 -1.44
N GLU A 56 -18.37 -2.63 -2.55
CA GLU A 56 -17.21 -2.31 -3.37
C GLU A 56 -16.66 -0.91 -3.04
N TYR A 57 -15.34 -0.79 -3.01
CA TYR A 57 -14.61 0.43 -2.73
C TYR A 57 -13.29 0.47 -3.50
N ASP A 58 -12.81 1.68 -3.78
CA ASP A 58 -11.40 1.93 -4.08
C ASP A 58 -10.63 2.02 -2.76
N GLY A 59 -9.64 1.14 -2.54
CA GLY A 59 -8.83 1.12 -1.31
C GLY A 59 -7.82 2.26 -1.20
N GLY A 60 -7.62 3.03 -2.27
CA GLY A 60 -6.66 4.13 -2.33
C GLY A 60 -5.21 3.65 -2.25
N THR A 61 -4.31 4.55 -1.83
CA THR A 61 -2.89 4.26 -1.63
C THR A 61 -2.60 4.14 -0.13
N TYR A 62 -1.78 3.16 0.24
CA TYR A 62 -1.31 2.94 1.61
C TYR A 62 0.02 2.18 1.61
N LEU A 63 0.74 2.20 2.72
CA LEU A 63 1.96 1.42 2.91
C LEU A 63 1.62 -0.02 3.34
N ASP A 64 2.41 -1.00 2.92
CA ASP A 64 2.26 -2.41 3.33
C ASP A 64 2.38 -2.58 4.86
N ASP A 65 3.11 -1.69 5.52
CA ASP A 65 3.17 -1.60 6.99
C ASP A 65 1.81 -1.24 7.64
N ALA A 66 0.96 -0.49 6.94
CA ALA A 66 -0.34 -0.03 7.43
C ALA A 66 -1.45 -1.07 7.18
N LEU A 67 -1.42 -1.72 6.02
CA LEU A 67 -2.32 -2.80 5.62
C LEU A 67 -1.55 -3.71 4.66
N SER A 68 -1.27 -4.94 5.07
CA SER A 68 -0.55 -5.89 4.21
C SER A 68 -1.47 -6.47 3.13
N GLN A 69 -0.88 -7.03 2.07
CA GLN A 69 -1.67 -7.71 1.03
C GLN A 69 -2.55 -8.84 1.61
N SER A 70 -2.03 -9.63 2.56
CA SER A 70 -2.80 -10.70 3.21
C SER A 70 -4.01 -10.17 3.99
N GLU A 71 -3.84 -9.07 4.72
CA GLU A 71 -4.95 -8.44 5.45
C GLU A 71 -5.99 -7.86 4.47
N SER A 72 -5.54 -7.26 3.36
CA SER A 72 -6.45 -6.79 2.30
C SER A 72 -7.24 -7.94 1.67
N ASP A 73 -6.61 -9.09 1.44
CA ASP A 73 -7.25 -10.28 0.87
C ASP A 73 -8.30 -10.88 1.82
N GLU A 74 -8.12 -10.71 3.14
CA GLU A 74 -9.09 -11.06 4.19
C GLU A 74 -10.24 -10.05 4.34
N GLY A 75 -10.22 -8.96 3.55
CA GLY A 75 -11.26 -7.93 3.53
C GLY A 75 -10.99 -6.73 4.45
N TYR A 76 -9.80 -6.63 5.06
CA TYR A 76 -9.43 -5.41 5.79
C TYR A 76 -9.17 -4.25 4.83
N CYS A 77 -9.46 -3.04 5.30
CA CYS A 77 -9.39 -1.81 4.52
C CYS A 77 -8.93 -0.65 5.42
N LEU A 78 -8.52 0.44 4.78
CA LEU A 78 -8.15 1.68 5.45
C LEU A 78 -9.15 2.78 5.08
N PRO A 79 -10.19 3.07 5.89
CA PRO A 79 -11.16 4.15 5.70
C PRO A 79 -10.57 5.51 5.31
N CYS A 80 -9.32 5.77 5.70
CA CYS A 80 -8.60 7.00 5.40
C CYS A 80 -8.03 7.09 3.98
N SER A 81 -7.88 5.95 3.31
CA SER A 81 -7.55 5.85 1.89
C SER A 81 -8.75 5.36 1.06
N MET A 82 -9.76 4.74 1.69
CA MET A 82 -10.85 4.09 0.98
C MET A 82 -11.94 5.09 0.53
N LYS A 83 -12.42 4.92 -0.70
CA LYS A 83 -13.57 5.64 -1.28
C LYS A 83 -14.62 4.62 -1.73
N PRO A 84 -15.88 4.71 -1.26
CA PRO A 84 -16.92 3.77 -1.65
C PRO A 84 -17.28 3.92 -3.13
N THR A 85 -17.46 2.81 -3.84
CA THR A 85 -18.06 2.75 -5.19
C THR A 85 -19.46 2.12 -5.16
N SER A 86 -19.90 1.67 -3.99
CA SER A 86 -21.24 1.18 -3.68
C SER A 86 -21.54 1.42 -2.19
N ASP A 87 -22.75 1.08 -1.73
CA ASP A 87 -23.06 1.10 -0.31
C ASP A 87 -22.18 0.09 0.45
N LEU A 88 -21.54 0.54 1.53
CA LEU A 88 -20.58 -0.25 2.30
C LEU A 88 -21.11 -0.64 3.68
N VAL A 89 -20.62 -1.76 4.20
CA VAL A 89 -20.72 -2.12 5.62
C VAL A 89 -19.31 -2.36 6.15
N LEU A 90 -18.88 -1.55 7.10
CA LEU A 90 -17.56 -1.61 7.71
C LEU A 90 -17.66 -1.93 9.21
N GLN A 91 -16.89 -2.92 9.67
CA GLN A 91 -16.62 -3.09 11.10
C GLN A 91 -15.45 -2.19 11.50
N ILE A 92 -15.75 -1.22 12.36
CA ILE A 92 -14.78 -0.30 12.94
C ILE A 92 -14.24 -0.91 14.22
N ALA A 93 -12.92 -1.05 14.31
CA ALA A 93 -12.22 -1.53 15.50
C ALA A 93 -12.19 -0.47 16.62
N SER A 94 -13.37 -0.04 17.06
CA SER A 94 -13.66 0.91 18.14
C SER A 94 -15.12 0.81 18.57
N THR A 95 -15.47 1.50 19.66
CA THR A 95 -16.85 1.60 20.14
C THR A 95 -17.51 2.88 19.64
N SER A 96 -18.84 2.85 19.50
CA SER A 96 -19.58 4.03 19.03
C SER A 96 -19.51 5.22 20.00
N ALA A 97 -19.23 4.97 21.28
CA ALA A 97 -19.00 5.99 22.29
C ALA A 97 -17.71 6.77 22.04
N VAL A 98 -16.63 6.08 21.67
CA VAL A 98 -15.31 6.67 21.41
C VAL A 98 -15.28 7.37 20.07
N ALA A 99 -16.00 6.85 19.08
CA ALA A 99 -16.21 7.54 17.81
C ALA A 99 -16.94 8.88 17.96
N LYS A 100 -17.44 9.26 19.14
CA LYS A 100 -17.99 10.61 19.40
C LYS A 100 -17.02 11.54 20.11
N THR A 101 -15.86 11.04 20.57
CA THR A 101 -14.82 11.85 21.20
C THR A 101 -13.97 12.54 20.13
N GLN A 102 -13.87 13.87 20.17
CA GLN A 102 -13.04 14.65 19.23
C GLN A 102 -11.67 14.90 19.84
N ALA A 103 -10.61 14.67 19.05
CA ALA A 103 -9.29 15.15 19.42
C ALA A 103 -9.33 16.68 19.48
N ALA A 104 -8.97 17.24 20.63
CA ALA A 104 -8.97 18.67 20.86
C ALA A 104 -7.59 19.12 21.34
N ARG A 105 -7.25 20.38 21.03
CA ARG A 105 -6.07 21.03 21.59
C ARG A 105 -6.40 21.45 23.01
N HIS A 106 -5.53 21.08 23.95
CA HIS A 106 -5.62 21.44 25.35
C HIS A 106 -4.34 22.15 25.77
N ASP A 107 -4.49 23.34 26.35
CA ASP A 107 -3.41 24.03 27.03
C ASP A 107 -3.52 23.73 28.53
N THR A 108 -2.44 23.21 29.11
CA THR A 108 -2.39 22.76 30.51
C THR A 108 -1.06 23.16 31.16
N VAL A 109 -0.87 22.75 32.41
CA VAL A 109 0.34 22.98 33.19
C VAL A 109 0.97 21.66 33.62
N VAL A 110 2.30 21.64 33.67
CA VAL A 110 3.08 20.53 34.20
C VAL A 110 2.88 20.47 35.72
N THR A 111 2.43 19.32 36.24
CA THR A 111 2.22 19.11 37.67
C THR A 111 3.33 18.27 38.31
N ALA A 112 4.00 17.40 37.54
CA ALA A 112 5.18 16.67 38.00
C ALA A 112 6.17 16.38 36.86
N VAL A 113 7.47 16.44 37.18
CA VAL A 113 8.58 15.96 36.34
C VAL A 113 9.50 15.15 37.23
N GLU A 114 9.45 13.83 37.12
CA GLU A 114 10.17 12.91 38.00
C GLU A 114 11.12 12.04 37.19
N LYS A 115 12.41 12.16 37.45
CA LYS A 115 13.41 11.29 36.84
C LYS A 115 13.41 9.94 37.53
N LEU A 116 12.80 8.94 36.90
CA LEU A 116 12.70 7.58 37.43
C LEU A 116 14.04 6.84 37.35
N THR A 117 14.76 7.03 36.24
CA THR A 117 16.09 6.45 36.00
C THR A 117 16.96 7.44 35.23
N PRO A 118 18.27 7.17 35.01
CA PRO A 118 19.10 8.02 34.16
C PRO A 118 18.52 8.28 32.76
N THR A 119 17.70 7.36 32.24
CA THR A 119 17.21 7.36 30.87
C THR A 119 15.69 7.54 30.74
N THR A 120 14.93 7.62 31.83
CA THR A 120 13.45 7.68 31.78
C THR A 120 12.87 8.68 32.78
N VAL A 121 11.91 9.50 32.31
CA VAL A 121 11.20 10.53 33.09
C VAL A 121 9.70 10.24 33.11
N ARG A 122 9.06 10.38 34.28
CA ARG A 122 7.61 10.50 34.42
C ARG A 122 7.24 11.97 34.30
N LEU A 123 6.39 12.30 33.33
CA LEU A 123 5.80 13.63 33.16
C LEU A 123 4.32 13.54 33.52
N ALA A 124 3.85 14.42 34.40
CA ALA A 124 2.44 14.58 34.71
C ALA A 124 1.98 16.00 34.40
N VAL A 125 0.78 16.14 33.86
CA VAL A 125 0.15 17.42 33.54
C VAL A 125 -1.29 17.44 34.04
N GLU A 126 -1.81 18.63 34.34
CA GLU A 126 -3.19 18.79 34.80
C GLU A 126 -4.19 18.35 33.71
N ALA A 127 -5.21 17.58 34.09
CA ALA A 127 -6.26 17.21 33.16
C ALA A 127 -7.13 18.44 32.79
N PRO A 128 -7.62 18.56 31.55
CA PRO A 128 -8.46 19.68 31.14
C PRO A 128 -9.71 19.82 32.04
N ALA A 129 -9.97 21.05 32.51
CA ALA A 129 -11.08 21.35 33.42
C ALA A 129 -12.45 20.92 32.84
N GLY A 130 -13.23 20.19 33.63
CA GLY A 130 -14.58 19.74 33.27
C GLY A 130 -14.71 18.29 32.79
N GLY A 131 -13.66 17.47 32.93
CA GLY A 131 -13.71 16.04 32.61
C GLY A 131 -13.89 15.75 31.12
N THR A 132 -13.48 16.68 30.25
CA THR A 132 -13.79 16.65 28.81
C THR A 132 -12.89 15.75 27.98
N LEU A 133 -11.76 15.28 28.53
CA LEU A 133 -10.84 14.40 27.81
C LEU A 133 -11.08 12.94 28.21
N ALA A 134 -12.00 12.28 27.49
CA ALA A 134 -12.18 10.84 27.57
C ALA A 134 -11.29 10.16 26.51
N PHE A 135 -10.45 9.23 26.95
CA PHE A 135 -9.61 8.40 26.07
C PHE A 135 -9.76 6.91 26.42
N LEU A 136 -9.36 6.03 25.50
CA LEU A 136 -9.31 4.58 25.73
C LEU A 136 -7.93 4.14 26.23
N PRO A 137 -7.84 3.15 27.14
CA PRO A 137 -6.57 2.72 27.71
C PRO A 137 -5.63 2.17 26.64
N GLY A 138 -4.52 2.87 26.40
CA GLY A 138 -3.55 2.59 25.34
C GLY A 138 -3.36 3.74 24.34
N GLN A 139 -4.29 4.70 24.27
CA GLN A 139 -4.19 5.87 23.40
C GLN A 139 -3.09 6.86 23.81
N TYR A 140 -2.81 7.82 22.94
CA TYR A 140 -1.73 8.79 23.11
C TYR A 140 -2.16 10.24 22.79
N VAL A 141 -1.29 11.21 23.10
CA VAL A 141 -1.42 12.62 22.71
C VAL A 141 -0.17 13.13 22.02
N ASN A 142 -0.31 14.13 21.17
CA ASN A 142 0.80 14.88 20.60
C ASN A 142 1.10 16.10 21.46
N ILE A 143 2.20 16.06 22.21
CA ILE A 143 2.64 17.14 23.10
C ILE A 143 3.56 18.08 22.33
N THR A 144 3.25 19.37 22.32
CA THR A 144 4.13 20.42 21.78
C THR A 144 5.34 20.60 22.70
N VAL A 145 6.55 20.55 22.15
CA VAL A 145 7.78 20.77 22.92
C VAL A 145 7.84 22.23 23.34
N PRO A 146 7.90 22.56 24.64
CA PRO A 146 7.96 23.95 25.09
C PRO A 146 9.14 24.70 24.48
N GLY A 147 8.86 25.88 23.91
CA GLY A 147 9.86 26.69 23.19
C GLY A 147 10.07 26.32 21.71
N SER A 148 9.27 25.39 21.16
CA SER A 148 9.30 24.96 19.77
C SER A 148 7.89 24.84 19.18
N GLU A 149 7.77 24.78 17.86
CA GLU A 149 6.53 24.40 17.14
C GLU A 149 6.42 22.88 16.93
N GLU A 150 7.49 22.14 17.23
CA GLU A 150 7.57 20.69 17.11
C GLU A 150 6.66 19.97 18.11
N THR A 151 6.08 18.84 17.69
CA THR A 151 5.26 17.97 18.56
C THR A 151 5.83 16.56 18.64
N ARG A 152 5.59 15.88 19.76
CA ARG A 152 6.01 14.48 19.98
C ARG A 152 4.87 13.68 20.59
N SER A 153 4.71 12.44 20.15
CA SER A 153 3.65 11.54 20.58
C SER A 153 4.03 10.85 21.89
N TYR A 154 3.14 10.89 22.89
CA TYR A 154 3.31 10.24 24.18
C TYR A 154 2.02 9.53 24.61
N SER A 155 2.10 8.21 24.83
CA SER A 155 0.98 7.40 25.27
C SER A 155 0.66 7.65 26.75
N PHE A 156 -0.63 7.69 27.09
CA PHE A 156 -1.04 7.80 28.48
C PHE A 156 -0.57 6.59 29.28
N SER A 157 -0.11 6.81 30.52
CA SER A 157 0.10 5.75 31.51
C SER A 157 -0.95 5.75 32.62
N CYS A 158 -1.86 6.73 32.65
CA CYS A 158 -2.95 6.83 33.63
C CYS A 158 -4.27 6.22 33.13
N VAL A 159 -5.27 6.19 34.02
CA VAL A 159 -6.65 5.79 33.68
C VAL A 159 -7.41 6.99 33.10
N SER A 160 -8.34 6.72 32.20
CA SER A 160 -9.24 7.74 31.65
C SER A 160 -10.03 8.43 32.76
N GLY A 161 -10.14 9.77 32.70
CA GLY A 161 -10.81 10.56 33.73
C GLY A 161 -10.00 10.85 34.99
N SER A 162 -8.70 10.54 35.01
CA SER A 162 -7.79 10.97 36.09
C SER A 162 -7.65 12.50 36.13
N ASP A 163 -7.44 13.05 37.33
CA ASP A 163 -7.19 14.49 37.54
C ASP A 163 -5.83 14.95 36.96
N GLU A 164 -4.89 14.01 36.80
CA GLU A 164 -3.60 14.22 36.15
C GLU A 164 -3.41 13.22 35.00
N LEU A 165 -2.88 13.71 33.89
CA LEU A 165 -2.47 12.90 32.74
C LEU A 165 -0.98 12.56 32.89
N GLU A 166 -0.67 11.27 32.89
CA GLU A 166 0.71 10.78 33.10
C GLU A 166 1.32 10.18 31.84
N PHE A 167 2.63 10.37 31.66
CA PHE A 167 3.42 9.86 30.54
C PHE A 167 4.77 9.30 31.02
N LEU A 168 5.28 8.26 30.36
CA LEU A 168 6.66 7.80 30.52
C LEU A 168 7.48 8.18 29.29
N VAL A 169 8.50 9.00 29.48
CA VAL A 169 9.31 9.58 28.41
C VAL A 169 10.74 9.05 28.48
N LYS A 170 11.19 8.46 27.37
CA LYS A 170 12.59 8.07 27.20
C LYS A 170 13.42 9.31 26.92
N LEU A 171 14.53 9.48 27.63
CA LEU A 171 15.52 10.49 27.35
C LEU A 171 16.45 9.99 26.25
N THR A 172 16.42 10.68 25.10
CA THR A 172 17.30 10.43 23.97
C THR A 172 18.30 11.58 23.86
N PRO A 173 19.62 11.30 23.79
CA PRO A 173 20.63 12.34 23.60
C PRO A 173 20.33 13.20 22.36
N GLY A 174 20.33 14.53 22.53
CA GLY A 174 20.06 15.49 21.46
C GLY A 174 18.57 15.64 21.07
N GLY A 175 17.65 14.90 21.71
CA GLY A 175 16.22 15.03 21.44
C GLY A 175 15.60 16.28 22.07
N LEU A 176 14.83 17.07 21.30
CA LEU A 176 14.26 18.34 21.77
C LEU A 176 13.45 18.23 23.07
N MET A 177 12.50 17.29 23.15
CA MET A 177 11.73 17.04 24.36
C MET A 177 12.61 16.49 25.49
N SER A 178 13.57 15.62 25.17
CA SER A 178 14.50 15.07 26.15
C SER A 178 15.39 16.15 26.77
N THR A 179 15.84 17.13 25.99
CA THR A 179 16.58 18.31 26.45
C THR A 179 15.71 19.16 27.37
N TYR A 180 14.48 19.48 26.96
CA TYR A 180 13.54 20.20 27.83
C TYR A 180 13.35 19.48 29.18
N LEU A 181 13.01 18.18 29.16
CA LEU A 181 12.76 17.40 30.36
C LEU A 181 14.00 17.21 31.25
N SER A 182 15.20 17.23 30.67
CA SER A 182 16.45 17.04 31.43
C SER A 182 16.98 18.34 32.02
N ASP A 183 16.82 19.46 31.31
CA ASP A 183 17.58 20.69 31.60
C ASP A 183 16.70 21.82 32.14
N THR A 184 15.46 21.96 31.66
CA THR A 184 14.67 23.19 31.88
C THR A 184 13.26 22.98 32.41
N ALA A 185 12.69 21.78 32.28
CA ALA A 185 11.31 21.49 32.69
C ALA A 185 11.10 21.69 34.20
N ALA A 186 10.06 22.44 34.56
CA ALA A 186 9.67 22.70 35.94
C ALA A 186 8.16 22.54 36.15
N VAL A 187 7.78 22.20 37.38
CA VAL A 187 6.37 22.22 37.80
C VAL A 187 5.82 23.64 37.65
N GLY A 188 4.67 23.77 37.00
CA GLY A 188 4.03 25.04 36.65
C GLY A 188 4.30 25.52 35.22
N ASP A 189 5.17 24.85 34.46
CA ASP A 189 5.39 25.17 33.05
C ASP A 189 4.12 24.95 32.23
N LYS A 190 3.85 25.86 31.29
CA LYS A 190 2.73 25.73 30.36
C LYS A 190 3.10 24.78 29.24
N ILE A 191 2.21 23.83 28.97
CA ILE A 191 2.38 22.85 27.91
C ILE A 191 1.07 22.63 27.18
N SER A 192 1.14 22.38 25.87
CA SER A 192 -0.05 22.11 25.06
C SER A 192 0.05 20.73 24.44
N PHE A 193 -1.09 20.05 24.34
CA PHE A 193 -1.18 18.78 23.63
C PHE A 193 -2.46 18.69 22.79
N THR A 194 -2.47 17.78 21.83
CA THR A 194 -3.65 17.44 21.03
C THR A 194 -3.94 15.95 21.15
N GLY A 195 -5.21 15.59 21.37
CA GLY A 195 -5.67 14.19 21.40
C GLY A 195 -7.03 14.01 22.08
N PRO A 196 -7.45 12.76 22.35
CA PRO A 196 -6.65 11.54 22.23
C PRO A 196 -6.49 11.06 20.78
N HIS A 197 -5.44 10.28 20.52
CA HIS A 197 -5.10 9.64 19.25
C HIS A 197 -4.78 8.15 19.45
N GLY A 198 -4.75 7.37 18.36
CA GLY A 198 -4.30 5.98 18.35
C GLY A 198 -5.43 4.93 18.36
N SER A 199 -5.17 3.80 17.70
CA SER A 199 -6.04 2.61 17.62
C SER A 199 -5.58 1.47 18.53
N PHE A 200 -4.41 1.61 19.14
CA PHE A 200 -3.90 0.72 20.17
C PHE A 200 -4.63 1.01 21.49
N PHE A 201 -5.61 0.18 21.83
CA PHE A 201 -6.32 0.28 23.09
C PHE A 201 -6.92 -1.05 23.52
N LEU A 202 -7.20 -1.20 24.82
CA LEU A 202 -7.83 -2.39 25.39
C LEU A 202 -9.21 -2.67 24.76
N ARG A 203 -9.33 -3.80 24.07
CA ARG A 203 -10.61 -4.28 23.51
C ARG A 203 -11.51 -4.88 24.59
N GLU A 204 -12.82 -4.71 24.47
CA GLU A 204 -13.85 -5.13 25.45
C GLU A 204 -13.94 -6.66 25.63
N ALA A 205 -13.41 -7.44 24.68
CA ALA A 205 -13.43 -8.90 24.72
C ALA A 205 -12.74 -9.46 25.98
N GLN A 206 -13.38 -10.40 26.67
CA GLN A 206 -12.90 -11.01 27.92
C GLN A 206 -11.90 -12.17 27.74
N ARG A 207 -11.38 -12.38 26.52
CA ARG A 207 -10.41 -13.45 26.21
C ARG A 207 -9.06 -13.20 26.89
N PRO A 208 -8.22 -14.21 27.16
CA PRO A 208 -6.88 -13.99 27.71
C PRO A 208 -6.09 -12.95 26.90
N ALA A 209 -5.31 -12.11 27.60
CA ALA A 209 -4.45 -11.10 26.97
C ALA A 209 -2.98 -11.37 27.23
N LEU A 210 -2.16 -11.21 26.19
CA LEU A 210 -0.70 -11.21 26.28
C LEU A 210 -0.21 -9.80 25.96
N LEU A 211 0.37 -9.13 26.95
CA LEU A 211 0.92 -7.78 26.85
C LEU A 211 2.44 -7.86 26.68
N LEU A 212 2.98 -7.16 25.70
CA LEU A 212 4.41 -7.14 25.40
C LEU A 212 4.88 -5.69 25.33
N ALA A 213 5.80 -5.30 26.21
CA ALA A 213 6.26 -3.93 26.35
C ALA A 213 7.78 -3.81 26.15
N GLY A 214 8.22 -2.81 25.39
CA GLY A 214 9.63 -2.49 25.18
C GLY A 214 9.99 -1.10 25.69
N GLY A 215 10.88 -0.99 26.67
CA GLY A 215 11.32 0.31 27.19
C GLY A 215 10.13 1.15 27.70
N THR A 216 9.93 2.35 27.16
CA THR A 216 8.77 3.20 27.52
C THR A 216 7.46 2.78 26.85
N GLY A 217 7.46 1.76 25.99
CA GLY A 217 6.24 1.08 25.54
C GLY A 217 5.44 0.44 26.68
N LEU A 218 5.99 0.46 27.90
CA LEU A 218 5.25 0.16 29.13
C LEU A 218 4.15 1.18 29.45
N ALA A 219 4.23 2.43 28.99
CA ALA A 219 3.24 3.47 29.26
C ALA A 219 1.79 3.07 28.89
N PRO A 220 1.48 2.75 27.62
CA PRO A 220 0.11 2.38 27.26
C PRO A 220 -0.32 1.06 27.93
N ILE A 221 0.62 0.15 28.20
CA ILE A 221 0.35 -1.09 28.95
C ILE A 221 -0.05 -0.81 30.40
N LEU A 222 0.57 0.16 31.07
CA LEU A 222 0.16 0.59 32.40
C LEU A 222 -1.24 1.22 32.39
N SER A 223 -1.58 2.02 31.38
CA SER A 223 -2.94 2.55 31.23
C SER A 223 -3.97 1.41 31.12
N ILE A 224 -3.68 0.38 30.31
CA ILE A 224 -4.49 -0.83 30.19
C ILE A 224 -4.64 -1.54 31.54
N LEU A 225 -3.54 -1.90 32.19
CA LEU A 225 -3.56 -2.65 33.46
C LEU A 225 -4.24 -1.87 34.59
N ARG A 226 -3.99 -0.57 34.71
CA ARG A 226 -4.63 0.29 35.72
C ARG A 226 -6.13 0.39 35.50
N THR A 227 -6.58 0.46 34.24
CA THR A 227 -8.01 0.46 33.91
C THR A 227 -8.65 -0.88 34.27
N MET A 228 -7.99 -2.00 33.91
CA MET A 228 -8.45 -3.33 34.30
C MET A 228 -8.56 -3.49 35.82
N ALA A 229 -7.60 -2.95 36.57
CA ALA A 229 -7.64 -2.96 38.04
C ALA A 229 -8.78 -2.10 38.59
N ALA A 230 -8.99 -0.89 38.06
CA ALA A 230 -10.09 -0.01 38.44
C ALA A 230 -11.47 -0.63 38.17
N GLU A 231 -11.59 -1.40 37.08
CA GLU A 231 -12.81 -2.12 36.70
C GLU A 231 -12.93 -3.51 37.34
N SER A 232 -11.97 -3.92 38.17
CA SER A 232 -11.93 -5.25 38.79
C SER A 232 -12.04 -6.40 37.78
N SER A 233 -11.31 -6.28 36.67
CA SER A 233 -11.35 -7.27 35.59
C SER A 233 -10.90 -8.66 36.06
N THR A 234 -11.64 -9.68 35.66
CA THR A 234 -11.30 -11.09 35.89
C THR A 234 -10.55 -11.71 34.71
N ARG A 235 -10.19 -10.91 33.70
CA ARG A 235 -9.52 -11.36 32.49
C ARG A 235 -8.12 -11.87 32.84
N SER A 236 -7.76 -13.03 32.31
CA SER A 236 -6.39 -13.57 32.46
C SER A 236 -5.43 -12.72 31.63
N VAL A 237 -4.37 -12.22 32.25
CA VAL A 237 -3.38 -11.37 31.58
C VAL A 237 -1.96 -11.79 31.94
N HIS A 238 -1.10 -11.88 30.94
CA HIS A 238 0.34 -12.02 31.13
C HIS A 238 1.08 -10.85 30.48
N LEU A 239 2.00 -10.20 31.20
CA LEU A 239 2.89 -9.16 30.65
C LEU A 239 4.33 -9.68 30.54
N VAL A 240 4.98 -9.48 29.39
CA VAL A 240 6.43 -9.56 29.28
C VAL A 240 7.01 -8.17 28.97
N TYR A 241 7.80 -7.65 29.91
CA TYR A 241 8.43 -6.34 29.81
C TYR A 241 9.93 -6.45 29.49
N GLY A 242 10.34 -6.03 28.29
CA GLY A 242 11.74 -6.09 27.85
C GLY A 242 12.42 -4.73 27.83
N VAL A 243 13.67 -4.67 28.27
CA VAL A 243 14.51 -3.48 28.17
C VAL A 243 15.95 -3.76 27.71
N GLY A 244 16.63 -2.70 27.27
CA GLY A 244 18.03 -2.75 26.84
C GLY A 244 18.97 -3.01 28.00
N THR A 245 18.97 -2.11 28.97
CA THR A 245 19.89 -2.06 30.12
C THR A 245 19.13 -1.94 31.43
N ASP A 246 19.82 -2.16 32.56
CA ASP A 246 19.23 -2.01 33.90
C ASP A 246 18.72 -0.56 34.16
N ASP A 247 19.37 0.44 33.56
CA ASP A 247 18.98 1.85 33.65
C ASP A 247 17.64 2.15 32.97
N ASP A 248 17.11 1.23 32.18
CA ASP A 248 15.87 1.39 31.42
C ASP A 248 14.67 0.77 32.14
N VAL A 249 14.91 0.01 33.22
CA VAL A 249 13.88 -0.66 34.02
C VAL A 249 13.12 0.36 34.85
N VAL A 250 11.81 0.50 34.62
CA VAL A 250 10.92 1.38 35.38
C VAL A 250 9.66 0.65 35.85
N GLN A 251 9.00 1.20 36.87
CA GLN A 251 7.63 0.83 37.30
C GLN A 251 7.45 -0.63 37.75
N LEU A 252 8.50 -1.33 38.19
CA LEU A 252 8.37 -2.71 38.70
C LEU A 252 7.50 -2.80 39.96
N ASP A 253 7.61 -1.83 40.88
CA ASP A 253 6.79 -1.77 42.10
C ASP A 253 5.31 -1.58 41.77
N GLU A 254 5.02 -0.77 40.75
CA GLU A 254 3.66 -0.56 40.25
C GLU A 254 3.09 -1.85 39.64
N LEU A 255 3.88 -2.56 38.83
CA LEU A 255 3.47 -3.87 38.27
C LEU A 255 3.22 -4.91 39.38
N ALA A 256 4.05 -4.92 40.43
CA ALA A 256 3.84 -5.76 41.60
C ALA A 256 2.55 -5.39 42.36
N GLY A 257 2.26 -4.09 42.50
CA GLY A 257 1.01 -3.58 43.08
C GLY A 257 -0.22 -3.99 42.27
N LEU A 258 -0.17 -3.86 40.94
CA LEU A 258 -1.23 -4.30 40.04
C LEU A 258 -1.45 -5.81 40.11
N ALA A 259 -0.39 -6.62 40.20
CA ALA A 259 -0.49 -8.07 40.37
C ALA A 259 -1.10 -8.48 41.72
N SER A 260 -1.02 -7.62 42.74
CA SER A 260 -1.73 -7.84 44.01
C SER A 260 -3.22 -7.48 43.97
N THR A 261 -3.64 -6.70 42.96
CA THR A 261 -5.03 -6.24 42.79
C THR A 261 -5.78 -7.07 41.74
N LEU A 262 -5.10 -7.48 40.68
CA LEU A 262 -5.63 -8.30 39.59
C LEU A 262 -5.26 -9.77 39.82
N ASP A 263 -6.20 -10.56 40.34
CA ASP A 263 -5.97 -11.97 40.72
C ASP A 263 -5.43 -12.86 39.58
N ALA A 264 -5.74 -12.51 38.33
CA ALA A 264 -5.36 -13.26 37.13
C ALA A 264 -4.28 -12.54 36.28
N PHE A 265 -3.53 -11.61 36.88
CA PHE A 265 -2.40 -10.92 36.25
C PHE A 265 -1.07 -11.53 36.68
N THR A 266 -0.26 -11.91 35.69
CA THR A 266 1.13 -12.33 35.89
C THR A 266 2.04 -11.49 35.01
N TRP A 267 3.30 -11.34 35.41
CA TRP A 267 4.25 -10.59 34.60
C TRP A 267 5.67 -11.08 34.82
N ASP A 268 6.46 -10.93 33.76
CA ASP A 268 7.90 -11.11 33.75
C ASP A 268 8.55 -9.87 33.14
N HIS A 269 9.79 -9.60 33.52
CA HIS A 269 10.63 -8.65 32.80
C HIS A 269 11.95 -9.30 32.41
N CYS A 270 12.56 -8.83 31.33
CA CYS A 270 13.89 -9.25 30.89
C CYS A 270 14.77 -8.06 30.50
N VAL A 271 16.08 -8.24 30.71
CA VAL A 271 17.10 -7.28 30.27
C VAL A 271 18.02 -7.96 29.27
N SER A 272 18.22 -7.31 28.12
CA SER A 272 19.02 -7.87 27.02
C SER A 272 20.53 -7.71 27.22
N ASP A 273 20.98 -6.73 28.01
CA ASP A 273 22.39 -6.53 28.34
C ASP A 273 22.96 -7.76 29.06
N PRO A 274 24.01 -8.42 28.52
CA PRO A 274 24.63 -9.59 29.15
C PRO A 274 25.13 -9.34 30.58
N SER A 275 25.49 -8.09 30.89
CA SER A 275 26.02 -7.65 32.18
C SER A 275 24.96 -7.47 33.26
N THR A 276 23.67 -7.52 32.90
CA THR A 276 22.56 -7.38 33.84
C THR A 276 22.59 -8.40 34.98
N THR A 277 22.04 -7.98 36.12
CA THR A 277 21.74 -8.87 37.25
C THR A 277 20.28 -9.34 37.30
N ALA A 278 19.47 -8.93 36.32
CA ALA A 278 18.06 -9.34 36.21
C ALA A 278 17.90 -10.86 36.12
N ALA A 279 16.81 -11.35 36.70
CA ALA A 279 16.52 -12.79 36.77
C ALA A 279 16.35 -13.42 35.39
N ASN A 280 15.67 -12.72 34.48
CA ASN A 280 15.51 -13.15 33.09
C ASN A 280 16.39 -12.29 32.17
N LYS A 281 17.27 -12.96 31.41
CA LYS A 281 18.15 -12.32 30.42
C LYS A 281 17.63 -12.58 29.00
N GLY A 282 17.80 -11.60 28.12
CA GLY A 282 17.45 -11.73 26.70
C GLY A 282 16.28 -10.83 26.30
N TYR A 283 15.44 -11.34 25.40
CA TYR A 283 14.37 -10.58 24.75
C TYR A 283 12.99 -11.12 25.15
N VAL A 284 11.94 -10.32 24.96
CA VAL A 284 10.58 -10.71 25.36
C VAL A 284 10.12 -12.02 24.73
N THR A 285 10.53 -12.31 23.50
CA THR A 285 10.19 -13.54 22.78
C THR A 285 10.75 -14.79 23.47
N THR A 286 11.84 -14.67 24.23
CA THR A 286 12.47 -15.79 24.94
C THR A 286 11.65 -16.24 26.17
N LEU A 287 10.78 -15.38 26.68
CA LEU A 287 9.94 -15.65 27.84
C LEU A 287 8.52 -16.09 27.47
N LEU A 288 8.21 -16.13 26.17
CA LEU A 288 6.94 -16.68 25.70
C LEU A 288 6.96 -18.20 25.83
N ASN A 289 5.87 -18.75 26.36
CA ASN A 289 5.65 -20.19 26.44
C ASN A 289 4.22 -20.52 25.98
N ASP A 290 3.96 -21.79 25.71
CA ASP A 290 2.66 -22.25 25.18
C ASP A 290 1.47 -21.85 26.07
N ALA A 291 1.66 -21.71 27.39
CA ALA A 291 0.60 -21.30 28.30
C ALA A 291 0.20 -19.82 28.09
N HIS A 292 1.16 -18.96 27.73
CA HIS A 292 0.90 -17.55 27.41
C HIS A 292 0.15 -17.39 26.08
N LEU A 293 0.31 -18.35 25.17
CA LEU A 293 -0.24 -18.31 23.82
C LEU A 293 -1.65 -18.90 23.74
N ASN A 294 -2.09 -19.61 24.79
CA ASN A 294 -3.42 -20.20 24.93
C ASN A 294 -3.90 -20.96 23.67
N GLY A 295 -3.00 -21.66 22.98
CA GLY A 295 -3.29 -22.38 21.73
C GLY A 295 -3.83 -21.50 20.59
N GLY A 296 -3.53 -20.20 20.59
CA GLY A 296 -4.03 -19.21 19.63
C GLY A 296 -5.22 -18.38 20.14
N ASP A 297 -5.93 -18.83 21.19
CA ASP A 297 -7.06 -18.07 21.78
C ASP A 297 -6.59 -17.00 22.76
N VAL A 298 -5.77 -16.07 22.26
CA VAL A 298 -5.20 -14.95 23.02
C VAL A 298 -5.28 -13.66 22.21
N ALA A 299 -5.51 -12.53 22.89
CA ALA A 299 -5.37 -11.20 22.31
C ALA A 299 -3.99 -10.62 22.69
N VAL A 300 -3.14 -10.39 21.69
CA VAL A 300 -1.78 -9.88 21.87
C VAL A 300 -1.77 -8.35 21.74
N TYR A 301 -1.17 -7.66 22.70
CA TYR A 301 -0.96 -6.22 22.69
C TYR A 301 0.54 -5.92 22.82
N LEU A 302 1.14 -5.31 21.80
CA LEU A 302 2.58 -5.14 21.68
C LEU A 302 2.96 -3.67 21.48
N CYS A 303 3.68 -3.07 22.42
CA CYS A 303 4.13 -1.68 22.28
C CYS A 303 5.64 -1.55 22.57
N GLY A 304 6.38 -0.89 21.66
CA GLY A 304 7.81 -0.65 21.85
C GLY A 304 8.54 -0.10 20.62
N PRO A 305 9.88 -0.15 20.61
CA PRO A 305 10.69 0.27 19.47
C PRO A 305 10.43 -0.59 18.22
N PRO A 306 10.48 -0.02 17.00
CA PRO A 306 10.20 -0.76 15.77
C PRO A 306 10.95 -2.09 15.61
N PRO A 307 12.26 -2.21 15.95
CA PRO A 307 12.97 -3.49 15.85
C PRO A 307 12.40 -4.60 16.75
N MET A 308 11.89 -4.24 17.93
CA MET A 308 11.26 -5.20 18.84
C MET A 308 9.90 -5.65 18.29
N VAL A 309 9.12 -4.71 17.76
CA VAL A 309 7.79 -5.02 17.21
C VAL A 309 7.92 -6.02 16.06
N GLU A 310 8.85 -5.78 15.14
CA GLU A 310 9.10 -6.72 14.03
C GLU A 310 9.64 -8.07 14.50
N ALA A 311 10.54 -8.11 15.48
CA ALA A 311 11.06 -9.37 16.01
C ALA A 311 9.96 -10.25 16.63
N VAL A 312 9.01 -9.64 17.34
CA VAL A 312 7.86 -10.38 17.90
C VAL A 312 6.93 -10.85 16.79
N ARG A 313 6.64 -10.02 15.78
CA ARG A 313 5.79 -10.43 14.65
C ARG A 313 6.38 -11.63 13.91
N THR A 314 7.67 -11.57 13.56
CA THR A 314 8.38 -12.68 12.94
C THR A 314 8.33 -13.94 13.78
N HIS A 315 8.48 -13.84 15.10
CA HIS A 315 8.38 -14.99 16.01
C HIS A 315 7.02 -15.69 15.95
N PHE A 316 5.91 -14.93 15.91
CA PHE A 316 4.57 -15.52 15.76
C PHE A 316 4.38 -16.18 14.38
N THR A 317 4.85 -15.54 13.30
CA THR A 317 4.79 -16.09 11.95
C THR A 317 5.60 -17.38 11.81
N GLU A 318 6.84 -17.42 12.30
CA GLU A 318 7.71 -18.60 12.27
C GLU A 318 7.16 -19.76 13.13
N ALA A 319 6.51 -19.44 14.25
CA ALA A 319 5.84 -20.42 15.10
C ALA A 319 4.52 -20.94 14.49
N GLY A 320 3.99 -20.32 13.44
CA GLY A 320 2.71 -20.66 12.83
C GLY A 320 1.52 -20.44 13.75
N ILE A 321 1.60 -19.42 14.63
CA ILE A 321 0.58 -19.13 15.63
C ILE A 321 -0.21 -17.90 15.19
N GLU A 322 -1.51 -18.07 14.98
CA GLU A 322 -2.45 -17.01 14.68
C GLU A 322 -3.26 -16.67 15.95
N PRO A 323 -2.93 -15.57 16.66
CA PRO A 323 -3.70 -15.16 17.81
C PRO A 323 -5.04 -14.55 17.38
N THR A 324 -6.05 -14.66 18.24
CA THR A 324 -7.39 -14.12 17.97
C THR A 324 -7.46 -12.59 17.81
N GLY A 325 -6.42 -11.88 18.23
CA GLY A 325 -6.20 -10.48 17.90
C GLY A 325 -4.73 -10.12 18.13
N PHE A 326 -4.14 -9.35 17.22
CA PHE A 326 -2.76 -8.86 17.33
C PHE A 326 -2.73 -7.35 17.13
N TYR A 327 -2.61 -6.61 18.23
CA TYR A 327 -2.61 -5.15 18.26
C TYR A 327 -1.21 -4.66 18.60
N TYR A 328 -0.68 -3.68 17.86
CA TYR A 328 0.65 -3.18 18.13
C TYR A 328 0.78 -1.66 17.97
N GLU A 329 1.79 -1.10 18.63
CA GLU A 329 2.18 0.31 18.54
C GLU A 329 3.72 0.42 18.47
N LYS A 330 4.21 1.25 17.54
CA LYS A 330 5.65 1.44 17.27
C LYS A 330 6.10 2.84 17.66
N PHE A 331 7.11 2.94 18.53
CA PHE A 331 7.70 4.23 18.93
C PHE A 331 8.88 4.59 18.00
N ALA A 332 8.58 5.20 16.85
CA ALA A 332 9.59 5.65 15.90
C ALA A 332 10.21 7.01 16.32
N PRO A 333 11.53 7.20 16.20
CA PRO A 333 12.13 8.52 16.39
C PRO A 333 11.69 9.47 15.27
N SER A 334 11.24 10.67 15.64
CA SER A 334 11.01 11.77 14.71
C SER A 334 12.34 12.21 14.08
N SER A 335 12.50 12.13 12.76
CA SER A 335 13.72 12.62 12.11
C SER A 335 13.77 14.16 12.16
N ALA A 336 14.76 14.70 12.88
CA ALA A 336 15.19 16.08 12.73
C ALA A 336 16.44 16.09 11.84
N ALA A 337 16.43 16.91 10.78
CA ALA A 337 17.57 17.11 9.90
C ALA A 337 18.78 17.65 10.71
N ALA A 338 19.79 16.82 10.92
CA ALA A 338 21.03 17.24 11.58
C ALA A 338 21.87 18.08 10.61
N LYS A 339 21.96 19.38 10.91
CA LYS A 339 23.02 20.27 10.41
C LYS A 339 24.27 20.03 11.24
N GLU A 340 25.37 19.62 10.62
CA GLU A 340 26.70 19.80 11.21
C GLU A 340 27.51 20.81 10.39
N SER A 341 28.04 21.77 11.14
CA SER A 341 28.84 22.91 10.75
C SER A 341 30.27 22.50 10.43
N LEU A 342 30.78 23.05 9.33
CA LEU A 342 32.20 23.17 9.03
C LEU A 342 32.85 24.10 10.06
N ASP A 343 33.93 23.66 10.68
CA ASP A 343 35.00 24.58 11.08
C ASP A 343 36.35 24.02 10.61
N ASP A 344 37.07 24.97 10.04
CA ASP A 344 38.35 24.94 9.35
C ASP A 344 39.49 24.66 10.34
N ASP A 345 40.49 23.88 9.95
CA ASP A 345 41.87 24.24 10.27
C ASP A 345 42.87 23.52 9.37
N THR A 346 43.62 24.37 8.68
CA THR A 346 44.73 24.14 7.77
C THR A 346 45.96 23.51 8.43
N ASP A 347 46.69 22.67 7.69
CA ASP A 347 48.01 23.00 7.11
C ASP A 347 49.06 21.87 7.14
N SER A 348 49.90 21.91 6.11
CA SER A 348 51.24 21.32 5.93
C SER A 348 51.39 19.90 5.33
N ALA A 349 51.57 19.93 4.01
CA ALA A 349 52.61 19.29 3.20
C ALA A 349 53.67 18.38 3.90
N THR A 350 54.11 17.30 3.23
CA THR A 350 55.32 17.29 2.36
C THR A 350 55.52 15.90 1.72
N GLU A 351 56.01 15.92 0.47
CA GLU A 351 56.46 14.83 -0.42
C GLU A 351 57.48 13.84 0.21
N VAL A 352 57.64 12.64 -0.37
CA VAL A 352 58.86 12.16 -1.09
C VAL A 352 58.69 10.70 -1.60
N LEU A 353 58.67 10.58 -2.93
CA LEU A 353 59.32 9.64 -3.87
C LEU A 353 59.86 8.24 -3.45
N ALA A 354 59.42 7.25 -4.24
CA ALA A 354 60.19 6.31 -5.11
C ALA A 354 60.86 5.02 -4.58
N ASN A 355 60.49 3.92 -5.30
CA ASN A 355 61.22 2.67 -5.65
C ASN A 355 61.62 1.73 -4.49
N ASP A 356 61.68 0.41 -4.61
CA ASP A 356 61.85 -0.49 -5.74
C ASP A 356 61.43 -1.94 -5.35
N ASP A 357 61.25 -2.75 -6.38
CA ASP A 357 60.96 -4.20 -6.44
C ASP A 357 61.62 -5.09 -5.38
N ARG A 358 60.87 -6.11 -4.91
CA ARG A 358 61.37 -7.50 -4.81
C ARG A 358 60.28 -8.55 -5.09
N THR A 359 60.56 -9.33 -6.11
CA THR A 359 60.01 -10.62 -6.51
C THR A 359 60.07 -11.70 -5.42
N SER A 360 59.03 -12.52 -5.32
CA SER A 360 59.16 -13.99 -5.35
C SER A 360 57.78 -14.67 -5.43
N THR A 361 57.62 -15.46 -6.49
CA THR A 361 56.62 -16.50 -6.73
C THR A 361 56.64 -17.60 -5.66
N ILE A 362 55.53 -18.34 -5.51
CA ILE A 362 55.48 -19.82 -5.54
C ILE A 362 54.02 -20.30 -5.60
N ASP A 363 53.84 -21.29 -6.48
CA ASP A 363 52.65 -22.01 -6.92
C ASP A 363 51.94 -22.90 -5.87
N ALA A 364 50.70 -23.23 -6.23
CA ALA A 364 49.83 -24.26 -5.67
C ALA A 364 50.07 -25.66 -6.29
N ALA A 365 49.75 -26.72 -5.53
CA ALA A 365 49.17 -28.04 -5.93
C ALA A 365 49.27 -29.01 -4.72
N VAL A 366 48.20 -29.50 -4.07
CA VAL A 366 47.18 -30.53 -4.40
C VAL A 366 47.71 -31.98 -4.46
N ALA A 367 47.13 -32.89 -3.64
CA ALA A 367 46.52 -34.19 -4.02
C ALA A 367 46.29 -35.17 -2.81
N THR A 368 45.03 -35.57 -2.50
CA THR A 368 44.35 -36.91 -2.72
C THR A 368 44.49 -37.93 -1.56
N ALA A 369 43.58 -38.86 -1.19
CA ALA A 369 42.45 -39.53 -1.86
C ALA A 369 41.48 -40.27 -0.87
N ASP A 370 40.27 -40.62 -1.37
CA ASP A 370 39.40 -41.84 -1.23
C ASP A 370 39.06 -42.48 0.14
N ALA A 371 37.94 -43.18 0.40
CA ALA A 371 36.61 -43.43 -0.20
C ALA A 371 35.80 -44.33 0.79
N ASP A 372 34.46 -44.42 0.63
CA ASP A 372 33.54 -45.57 0.89
C ASP A 372 32.20 -45.31 1.65
N VAL A 373 31.21 -46.14 1.30
CA VAL A 373 29.75 -45.96 1.31
C VAL A 373 29.03 -46.98 2.24
N VAL A 374 28.17 -46.49 3.17
CA VAL A 374 26.83 -46.99 3.67
C VAL A 374 26.75 -48.38 4.38
N PRO A 375 26.05 -48.59 5.54
CA PRO A 375 24.59 -48.45 5.71
C PRO A 375 23.99 -48.09 7.10
N ALA A 376 22.65 -47.97 7.10
CA ALA A 376 21.68 -47.67 8.16
C ALA A 376 21.83 -48.37 9.52
N ALA A 377 21.36 -47.73 10.60
CA ALA A 377 20.22 -48.19 11.43
C ALA A 377 20.22 -47.62 12.86
N SER A 378 19.01 -47.25 13.29
CA SER A 378 18.42 -47.33 14.63
C SER A 378 19.28 -47.15 15.90
N ALA A 379 18.83 -46.15 16.66
CA ALA A 379 18.48 -46.26 18.07
C ALA A 379 19.60 -46.26 19.13
N ASP A 380 19.25 -45.54 20.20
CA ASP A 380 19.70 -45.71 21.57
C ASP A 380 21.16 -45.39 21.89
N LEU A 381 21.41 -44.09 22.05
CA LEU A 381 22.27 -43.67 23.16
C LEU A 381 21.37 -43.42 24.36
N GLU A 382 21.40 -44.42 25.25
CA GLU A 382 20.91 -44.38 26.62
C GLU A 382 21.23 -43.04 27.30
N PRO A 383 20.33 -42.53 28.16
CA PRO A 383 20.65 -41.36 28.95
C PRO A 383 21.81 -41.73 29.85
N ALA A 384 22.93 -41.03 29.72
CA ALA A 384 23.90 -40.95 30.79
C ALA A 384 23.15 -40.44 32.04
N LEU A 385 22.81 -41.40 32.90
CA LEU A 385 22.40 -41.23 34.27
C LEU A 385 23.48 -40.43 34.99
N ASP A 386 23.40 -39.10 34.94
CA ASP A 386 23.88 -38.29 36.06
C ASP A 386 23.22 -36.91 36.21
N GLY A 387 22.09 -36.66 35.54
CA GLY A 387 21.31 -35.43 35.75
C GLY A 387 20.56 -35.36 37.09
N ARG A 388 20.67 -36.41 37.94
CA ARG A 388 19.94 -36.48 39.21
C ARG A 388 20.83 -36.59 40.43
N SER A 389 22.16 -36.53 40.28
CA SER A 389 23.10 -36.47 41.39
C SER A 389 24.15 -35.38 41.17
N ILE A 390 24.51 -34.64 42.24
CA ILE A 390 25.70 -33.78 42.26
C ILE A 390 26.56 -34.27 43.43
N PHE A 391 27.81 -34.64 43.15
CA PHE A 391 28.70 -35.33 44.10
C PHE A 391 28.11 -36.61 44.72
N GLY A 392 27.44 -37.45 43.91
CA GLY A 392 27.00 -38.78 44.33
C GLY A 392 25.77 -38.80 45.25
N ARG A 393 24.98 -37.72 45.32
CA ARG A 393 23.72 -37.68 46.08
C ARG A 393 22.53 -37.30 45.21
N ALA A 394 21.51 -38.16 45.20
CA ALA A 394 20.34 -38.01 44.34
C ALA A 394 19.33 -36.99 44.90
N VAL A 395 18.85 -36.05 44.07
CA VAL A 395 18.14 -34.86 44.58
C VAL A 395 16.61 -34.98 44.60
N PHE A 396 15.87 -35.52 43.60
CA PHE A 396 14.40 -35.67 43.70
C PHE A 396 13.78 -36.82 42.85
N GLY A 397 12.66 -37.40 43.30
CA GLY A 397 11.95 -38.55 42.69
C GLY A 397 10.56 -38.22 42.11
N SER A 398 10.08 -38.98 41.11
CA SER A 398 8.87 -38.66 40.33
C SER A 398 7.57 -39.36 40.80
N ARG A 399 6.42 -38.68 40.63
CA ARG A 399 5.05 -39.28 40.60
C ARG A 399 4.07 -38.50 39.71
N VAL A 400 3.07 -39.19 39.16
CA VAL A 400 2.06 -38.73 38.15
C VAL A 400 0.63 -38.76 38.73
N LYS A 401 -0.33 -37.90 38.28
CA LYS A 401 -1.79 -37.96 38.60
C LYS A 401 -2.73 -37.48 37.45
N GLU A 402 -3.99 -37.96 37.48
CA GLU A 402 -5.07 -37.93 36.44
C GLU A 402 -6.22 -36.88 36.64
N PRO A 403 -7.14 -36.65 35.65
CA PRO A 403 -8.02 -35.47 35.56
C PRO A 403 -9.53 -35.65 35.85
N LEU A 404 -10.26 -34.51 35.78
CA LEU A 404 -11.33 -34.05 36.68
C LEU A 404 -12.77 -34.01 36.12
N HIS A 405 -13.13 -34.79 35.10
CA HIS A 405 -14.42 -34.66 34.37
C HIS A 405 -15.64 -35.31 35.09
N LYS A 406 -15.83 -35.12 36.40
CA LYS A 406 -16.81 -35.92 37.18
C LYS A 406 -17.78 -35.18 38.14
N ARG A 407 -18.27 -33.93 37.90
CA ARG A 407 -19.34 -33.32 38.76
C ARG A 407 -20.40 -32.45 38.03
N ASP A 408 -21.66 -32.48 38.53
CA ASP A 408 -22.95 -31.99 37.96
C ASP A 408 -23.75 -31.12 39.00
N THR A 409 -24.65 -30.17 38.62
CA THR A 409 -25.17 -29.06 39.52
C THR A 409 -26.69 -28.64 39.60
N GLY A 410 -27.64 -29.06 38.75
CA GLY A 410 -29.12 -29.06 39.04
C GLY A 410 -29.96 -27.76 39.33
N PHE A 411 -30.42 -27.03 38.30
CA PHE A 411 -31.56 -26.06 38.33
C PHE A 411 -32.54 -26.25 37.14
N SER A 412 -33.76 -25.68 37.17
CA SER A 412 -34.81 -25.86 36.12
C SER A 412 -35.26 -24.58 35.40
N ALA A 413 -35.65 -24.72 34.12
CA ALA A 413 -35.79 -23.64 33.14
C ALA A 413 -37.02 -22.71 33.25
N SER A 414 -38.06 -23.04 34.03
CA SER A 414 -39.25 -22.15 34.13
C SER A 414 -39.00 -20.93 35.02
N ASP A 415 -38.10 -21.03 35.99
CA ASP A 415 -37.81 -19.97 36.96
C ASP A 415 -36.97 -18.83 36.34
N GLU A 416 -36.23 -19.12 35.26
CA GLU A 416 -35.50 -18.10 34.49
C GLU A 416 -36.43 -17.19 33.68
N ALA A 417 -37.55 -17.72 33.16
CA ALA A 417 -38.40 -16.99 32.22
C ALA A 417 -39.27 -15.89 32.87
N GLU A 418 -39.60 -16.03 34.16
CA GLU A 418 -40.37 -15.03 34.91
C GLU A 418 -39.47 -13.88 35.40
N THR A 419 -38.23 -14.19 35.76
CA THR A 419 -37.22 -13.23 36.22
C THR A 419 -36.87 -12.22 35.12
N MET A 420 -36.88 -12.63 33.85
CA MET A 420 -36.55 -11.75 32.72
C MET A 420 -37.62 -10.71 32.36
N ARG A 421 -38.83 -10.75 32.94
CA ARG A 421 -39.97 -9.91 32.50
C ARG A 421 -40.43 -8.87 33.51
N ALA A 422 -39.71 -8.71 34.61
CA ALA A 422 -39.99 -7.69 35.61
C ALA A 422 -38.68 -7.03 36.05
N ILE A 423 -38.74 -5.71 36.25
CA ILE A 423 -37.65 -4.97 36.90
C ILE A 423 -38.21 -4.48 38.23
N ALA A 424 -37.58 -4.90 39.33
CA ALA A 424 -38.01 -4.58 40.70
C ALA A 424 -39.50 -4.85 40.98
N GLY A 425 -40.05 -5.94 40.43
CA GLY A 425 -41.45 -6.33 40.61
C GLY A 425 -42.46 -5.53 39.78
N GLN A 426 -42.04 -4.52 39.02
CA GLN A 426 -42.89 -3.80 38.08
C GLN A 426 -42.81 -4.49 36.71
N ARG A 427 -43.96 -4.96 36.21
CA ARG A 427 -44.06 -5.61 34.90
C ARG A 427 -43.96 -4.57 33.79
N VAL A 428 -42.98 -4.74 32.92
CA VAL A 428 -42.69 -3.79 31.84
C VAL A 428 -43.42 -4.16 30.53
N ALA A 429 -44.08 -5.32 30.50
CA ALA A 429 -44.92 -5.76 29.39
C ALA A 429 -46.12 -6.58 29.91
N VAL A 430 -47.33 -6.27 29.43
CA VAL A 430 -48.53 -7.09 29.68
C VAL A 430 -48.73 -8.02 28.48
N VAL A 431 -49.04 -9.28 28.78
CA VAL A 431 -49.46 -10.26 27.77
C VAL A 431 -50.79 -9.81 27.18
N GLY A 432 -50.77 -9.26 25.97
CA GLY A 432 -51.92 -9.39 25.07
C GLY A 432 -52.14 -10.88 24.85
N SER A 433 -53.31 -11.37 25.26
CA SER A 433 -53.69 -12.78 25.24
C SER A 433 -53.39 -13.43 23.90
N THR A 434 -52.62 -14.52 23.94
CA THR A 434 -52.65 -15.65 22.99
C THR A 434 -53.43 -15.43 21.70
N ALA A 435 -52.82 -14.76 20.71
CA ALA A 435 -53.22 -14.86 19.30
C ALA A 435 -52.08 -14.33 18.41
N ASP A 436 -51.57 -15.22 17.56
CA ASP A 436 -50.70 -15.07 16.39
C ASP A 436 -49.38 -14.27 16.45
N GLN A 437 -48.30 -15.00 16.12
CA GLN A 437 -47.04 -14.43 15.61
C GLN A 437 -47.23 -13.94 14.16
N GLY A 438 -48.06 -12.92 13.97
CA GLY A 438 -48.18 -12.20 12.70
C GLY A 438 -47.27 -10.97 12.71
N GLY A 439 -46.53 -10.75 11.60
CA GLY A 439 -45.76 -9.52 11.41
C GLY A 439 -46.65 -8.27 11.49
N LEU A 440 -46.08 -7.15 11.91
CA LEU A 440 -46.77 -5.86 11.94
C LEU A 440 -46.98 -5.37 10.51
N ASP A 441 -48.22 -5.39 10.02
CA ASP A 441 -48.57 -4.78 8.73
C ASP A 441 -48.57 -3.25 8.84
N GLU A 442 -48.23 -2.58 7.73
CA GLU A 442 -48.31 -1.12 7.57
C GLU A 442 -49.72 -0.62 7.92
N GLY A 443 -49.83 0.12 9.04
CA GLY A 443 -51.09 0.69 9.52
C GLY A 443 -51.62 0.11 10.84
N SER A 444 -50.89 -0.79 11.48
CA SER A 444 -51.23 -1.30 12.82
C SER A 444 -51.12 -0.20 13.89
N ASP A 445 -52.18 0.03 14.69
CA ASP A 445 -52.17 1.02 15.77
C ASP A 445 -51.20 0.61 16.90
N LEU A 446 -50.28 1.50 17.26
CA LEU A 446 -49.40 1.31 18.41
C LEU A 446 -50.21 1.41 19.70
N VAL A 447 -50.32 0.31 20.45
CA VAL A 447 -50.91 0.30 21.79
C VAL A 447 -49.95 1.00 22.75
N LEU A 448 -50.18 2.29 22.99
CA LEU A 448 -49.46 3.05 24.01
C LEU A 448 -49.98 2.67 25.40
N THR A 449 -49.11 2.08 26.23
CA THR A 449 -49.40 1.92 27.65
C THR A 449 -49.11 3.23 28.38
N PRO A 450 -50.07 3.83 29.10
CA PRO A 450 -49.90 5.15 29.72
C PRO A 450 -48.81 5.21 30.80
N GLU A 451 -48.39 4.05 31.30
CA GLU A 451 -47.52 3.89 32.47
C GLU A 451 -46.04 3.69 32.12
N ALA A 452 -45.71 3.48 30.84
CA ALA A 452 -44.34 3.24 30.37
C ALA A 452 -43.38 4.43 30.55
N HIS A 453 -43.91 5.58 30.98
CA HIS A 453 -43.12 6.78 31.25
C HIS A 453 -42.76 6.94 32.73
N SER A 454 -42.98 5.91 33.56
CA SER A 454 -42.66 5.97 34.99
C SER A 454 -42.15 4.65 35.57
N VAL A 455 -41.13 4.75 36.43
CA VAL A 455 -40.65 3.66 37.29
C VAL A 455 -40.87 4.10 38.73
N ALA A 456 -41.48 3.23 39.55
CA ALA A 456 -41.80 3.55 40.95
C ALA A 456 -42.54 4.89 41.13
N ALA A 457 -43.52 5.17 40.25
CA ALA A 457 -44.34 6.39 40.23
C ALA A 457 -43.60 7.73 39.99
N GLN A 458 -42.30 7.71 39.66
CA GLN A 458 -41.60 8.89 39.14
C GLN A 458 -41.65 8.92 37.63
N ARG A 459 -42.13 10.05 37.06
CA ARG A 459 -42.26 10.25 35.62
C ARG A 459 -40.90 10.63 35.03
N ILE A 460 -40.36 9.77 34.15
CA ILE A 460 -39.00 9.91 33.61
C ILE A 460 -39.00 10.70 32.27
N TRP A 461 -40.10 10.68 31.52
CA TRP A 461 -40.21 11.42 30.25
C TRP A 461 -41.51 12.25 30.14
N SER A 462 -41.42 13.44 29.55
CA SER A 462 -42.58 14.28 29.23
C SER A 462 -43.23 13.84 27.92
N SER A 463 -44.56 13.69 27.89
CA SER A 463 -45.30 13.37 26.66
C SER A 463 -45.23 14.54 25.68
N ARG A 464 -44.68 14.32 24.48
CA ARG A 464 -44.86 15.21 23.33
C ARG A 464 -45.77 14.53 22.32
N ASP A 465 -46.79 15.25 21.86
CA ASP A 465 -47.61 14.82 20.73
C ASP A 465 -46.77 14.88 19.44
N ILE A 466 -46.60 13.74 18.79
CA ILE A 466 -45.91 13.64 17.50
C ILE A 466 -46.95 13.88 16.41
N GLN A 467 -46.78 14.93 15.62
CA GLN A 467 -47.55 15.15 14.39
C GLN A 467 -46.87 14.43 13.22
N PRO A 468 -47.62 13.70 12.37
CA PRO A 468 -47.04 12.91 11.28
C PRO A 468 -46.52 13.80 10.13
N LEU A 469 -45.39 13.39 9.57
CA LEU A 469 -44.54 14.13 8.63
C LEU A 469 -45.01 14.12 7.16
N VAL A 470 -46.27 13.73 6.86
CA VAL A 470 -46.76 13.68 5.47
C VAL A 470 -48.19 14.18 5.37
N VAL A 471 -48.37 15.37 4.80
CA VAL A 471 -49.65 15.80 4.20
C VAL A 471 -49.64 15.31 2.75
N ARG A 472 -50.49 14.32 2.44
CA ARG A 472 -50.75 13.91 1.05
C ARG A 472 -51.56 15.01 0.34
N SER A 473 -50.99 15.68 -0.66
CA SER A 473 -51.79 16.40 -1.66
C SER A 473 -51.82 15.61 -2.96
N SER A 474 -52.99 15.04 -3.25
CA SER A 474 -53.36 14.48 -4.54
C SER A 474 -53.68 15.62 -5.51
N GLU A 475 -52.93 15.76 -6.60
CA GLU A 475 -53.36 16.19 -7.94
C GLU A 475 -52.14 16.58 -8.81
N ALA A 476 -51.95 15.90 -9.94
CA ALA A 476 -51.02 16.27 -11.00
C ALA A 476 -51.79 16.91 -12.17
N PRO A 477 -51.30 18.02 -12.77
CA PRO A 477 -51.09 18.07 -14.23
C PRO A 477 -49.99 19.09 -14.67
N PRO A 478 -49.76 19.35 -15.97
CA PRO A 478 -49.24 18.48 -17.03
C PRO A 478 -47.90 19.01 -17.62
N VAL A 479 -47.27 18.18 -18.46
CA VAL A 479 -45.98 18.41 -19.14
C VAL A 479 -46.01 19.60 -20.12
N SER A 480 -44.96 20.43 -20.12
CA SER A 480 -44.54 21.24 -21.28
C SER A 480 -43.01 21.30 -21.40
N ALA A 481 -42.50 20.91 -22.56
CA ALA A 481 -41.09 20.94 -22.91
C ALA A 481 -40.57 22.37 -23.14
N SER A 482 -39.35 22.65 -22.66
CA SER A 482 -38.50 23.68 -23.26
C SER A 482 -37.03 23.27 -23.23
N SER A 483 -36.46 23.27 -24.43
CA SER A 483 -35.09 23.11 -24.88
C SER A 483 -33.97 23.64 -23.97
N SER A 484 -33.19 22.73 -23.40
CA SER A 484 -31.73 22.89 -23.26
C SER A 484 -31.13 21.48 -23.27
N GLY A 485 -30.41 21.15 -24.34
CA GLY A 485 -29.74 19.86 -24.50
C GLY A 485 -28.69 19.68 -23.41
N TYR A 486 -28.96 18.75 -22.49
CA TYR A 486 -27.96 18.11 -21.66
C TYR A 486 -28.40 16.65 -21.50
N GLU A 487 -27.74 15.78 -22.25
CA GLU A 487 -27.89 14.34 -22.20
C GLU A 487 -26.63 13.84 -21.47
N ILE A 488 -26.80 13.28 -20.27
CA ILE A 488 -25.72 12.67 -19.51
C ILE A 488 -25.74 11.19 -19.92
N GLY A 489 -24.79 10.81 -20.76
CA GLY A 489 -24.42 9.42 -20.98
C GLY A 489 -23.12 9.15 -20.23
N GLU A 490 -23.13 8.15 -19.35
CA GLU A 490 -21.91 7.50 -18.89
C GLU A 490 -21.71 6.25 -19.74
N GLU A 491 -20.73 6.31 -20.64
CA GLU A 491 -20.08 5.14 -21.19
C GLU A 491 -18.77 4.94 -20.41
N HIS A 492 -18.65 3.80 -19.75
CA HIS A 492 -17.41 3.32 -19.16
C HIS A 492 -16.88 2.14 -19.98
N PRO A 493 -15.83 2.30 -20.80
CA PRO A 493 -15.08 1.15 -21.24
C PRO A 493 -13.98 0.82 -20.22
N SER A 494 -14.02 -0.42 -19.68
CA SER A 494 -12.89 -1.36 -19.75
C SER A 494 -12.79 -2.47 -18.67
N VAL A 495 -13.69 -2.57 -17.67
CA VAL A 495 -13.75 -3.79 -16.82
C VAL A 495 -15.13 -4.45 -16.84
N HIS A 496 -16.20 -3.66 -16.63
CA HIS A 496 -17.58 -4.16 -16.77
C HIS A 496 -17.91 -4.54 -18.21
N GLU A 497 -17.38 -3.82 -19.21
CA GLU A 497 -17.55 -4.18 -20.62
C GLU A 497 -16.85 -5.49 -20.98
N SER A 498 -15.66 -5.78 -20.41
CA SER A 498 -14.97 -7.03 -20.71
C SER A 498 -15.74 -8.23 -20.14
N ASP A 499 -16.14 -8.17 -18.88
CA ASP A 499 -16.95 -9.23 -18.26
C ASP A 499 -18.30 -9.38 -18.97
N ALA A 500 -18.97 -8.27 -19.30
CA ALA A 500 -20.23 -8.28 -20.05
C ALA A 500 -20.06 -8.89 -21.45
N VAL A 501 -18.94 -8.63 -22.13
CA VAL A 501 -18.62 -9.23 -23.44
C VAL A 501 -18.44 -10.75 -23.31
N PHE A 502 -17.75 -11.24 -22.27
CA PHE A 502 -17.62 -12.68 -22.02
C PHE A 502 -18.92 -13.32 -21.53
N GLU A 503 -19.77 -12.61 -20.78
CA GLU A 503 -21.10 -13.09 -20.37
C GLU A 503 -22.08 -13.17 -21.53
N ALA A 504 -22.10 -12.15 -22.38
CA ALA A 504 -22.88 -12.13 -23.60
C ALA A 504 -22.43 -13.26 -24.53
N ARG A 505 -21.12 -13.47 -24.68
CA ARG A 505 -20.55 -14.60 -25.42
C ARG A 505 -21.00 -15.94 -24.84
N ARG A 506 -20.88 -16.15 -23.52
CA ARG A 506 -21.36 -17.38 -22.84
C ARG A 506 -22.83 -17.63 -23.10
N ALA A 507 -23.68 -16.60 -23.00
CA ALA A 507 -25.11 -16.73 -23.24
C ALA A 507 -25.41 -17.14 -24.69
N LEU A 508 -24.71 -16.55 -25.66
CA LEU A 508 -24.83 -16.92 -27.07
C LEU A 508 -24.33 -18.35 -27.34
N GLU A 509 -23.21 -18.77 -26.75
CA GLU A 509 -22.64 -20.12 -26.90
C GLU A 509 -23.56 -21.19 -26.28
N LEU A 510 -24.14 -20.91 -25.11
CA LEU A 510 -25.17 -21.79 -24.52
C LEU A 510 -26.42 -21.86 -25.39
N GLY A 511 -26.81 -20.78 -26.07
CA GLY A 511 -27.90 -20.81 -27.05
C GLY A 511 -27.55 -21.58 -28.32
N ALA A 512 -26.32 -21.45 -28.82
CA ALA A 512 -25.83 -22.18 -29.99
C ALA A 512 -25.75 -23.69 -29.71
N LEU A 513 -25.23 -24.08 -28.55
CA LEU A 513 -25.18 -25.45 -28.06
C LEU A 513 -26.55 -26.14 -28.20
N GLU A 514 -27.62 -25.48 -27.78
CA GLU A 514 -28.99 -25.99 -27.81
C GLU A 514 -29.51 -26.31 -29.22
N LEU A 515 -28.97 -25.62 -30.22
CA LEU A 515 -29.35 -25.81 -31.61
C LEU A 515 -28.60 -26.96 -32.28
N VAL A 516 -27.37 -27.26 -31.83
CA VAL A 516 -26.44 -28.13 -32.56
C VAL A 516 -26.09 -29.44 -31.85
N ILE A 517 -26.19 -29.54 -30.53
CA ILE A 517 -25.83 -30.77 -29.82
C ILE A 517 -26.72 -31.94 -30.26
N GLY A 518 -26.08 -33.09 -30.54
CA GLY A 518 -26.76 -34.28 -31.09
C GLY A 518 -27.21 -34.15 -32.56
N ARG A 519 -26.89 -33.04 -33.24
CA ARG A 519 -27.22 -32.80 -34.67
C ARG A 519 -26.00 -32.69 -35.59
N LEU A 520 -24.79 -32.61 -35.02
CA LEU A 520 -23.56 -32.56 -35.79
C LEU A 520 -23.23 -33.94 -36.39
N SER A 521 -22.79 -33.95 -37.64
CA SER A 521 -22.23 -35.16 -38.28
C SER A 521 -20.83 -35.47 -37.75
N SER A 522 -20.37 -36.70 -37.92
CA SER A 522 -19.01 -37.12 -37.53
C SER A 522 -17.93 -36.25 -38.18
N GLN A 523 -18.13 -35.82 -39.43
CA GLN A 523 -17.20 -34.93 -40.12
C GLN A 523 -17.13 -33.53 -39.46
N GLN A 524 -18.27 -33.00 -39.01
CA GLN A 524 -18.32 -31.71 -38.30
C GLN A 524 -17.67 -31.82 -36.91
N ILE A 525 -17.89 -32.92 -36.19
CA ILE A 525 -17.22 -33.16 -34.89
C ILE A 525 -15.70 -33.26 -35.08
N SER A 526 -15.21 -33.97 -36.11
CA SER A 526 -13.78 -34.03 -36.42
C SER A 526 -13.19 -32.65 -36.75
N GLY A 527 -13.93 -31.81 -37.48
CA GLY A 527 -13.54 -30.42 -37.75
C GLY A 527 -13.45 -29.59 -36.48
N TYR A 528 -14.41 -29.76 -35.56
CA TYR A 528 -14.42 -29.06 -34.28
C TYR A 528 -13.23 -29.48 -33.40
N ARG A 529 -12.92 -30.78 -33.36
CA ARG A 529 -11.77 -31.33 -32.64
C ARG A 529 -10.44 -30.77 -33.15
N LEU A 530 -10.27 -30.64 -34.46
CA LEU A 530 -9.04 -30.09 -35.05
C LEU A 530 -8.76 -28.65 -34.59
N LEU A 531 -9.80 -27.82 -34.45
CA LEU A 531 -9.67 -26.44 -33.96
C LEU A 531 -9.26 -26.41 -32.48
N ALA A 532 -9.84 -27.30 -31.66
CA ALA A 532 -9.44 -27.45 -30.26
C ALA A 532 -7.97 -27.88 -30.13
N GLU A 533 -7.54 -28.91 -30.86
CA GLU A 533 -6.16 -29.40 -30.90
C GLU A 533 -5.16 -28.39 -31.48
N THR A 534 -5.62 -27.44 -32.29
CA THR A 534 -4.76 -26.36 -32.81
C THR A 534 -4.53 -25.30 -31.75
N THR A 535 -5.58 -24.94 -31.00
CA THR A 535 -5.51 -23.92 -29.94
C THR A 535 -4.59 -24.35 -28.80
N THR A 536 -4.62 -25.63 -28.42
CA THR A 536 -3.79 -26.17 -27.33
C THR A 536 -2.28 -26.11 -27.59
N ARG A 537 -1.84 -25.98 -28.85
CA ARG A 537 -0.40 -25.89 -29.19
C ARG A 537 0.26 -24.59 -28.76
N TYR A 538 -0.55 -23.57 -28.47
CA TYR A 538 -0.09 -22.23 -28.11
C TYR A 538 -0.16 -21.97 -26.61
N VAL A 539 -0.52 -23.00 -25.82
CA VAL A 539 -0.54 -22.97 -24.36
C VAL A 539 0.29 -24.14 -23.83
N ASP A 540 1.23 -23.88 -22.93
CA ASP A 540 2.01 -24.89 -22.23
C ASP A 540 1.81 -24.74 -20.72
N GLY A 541 1.07 -25.67 -20.13
CA GLY A 541 0.62 -25.57 -18.74
C GLY A 541 -0.19 -24.30 -18.49
N ASP A 542 0.37 -23.39 -17.69
CA ASP A 542 -0.25 -22.12 -17.32
C ASP A 542 0.27 -20.92 -18.14
N ARG A 543 0.93 -21.16 -19.28
CA ARG A 543 1.61 -20.10 -20.05
C ARG A 543 1.25 -20.08 -21.53
N PHE A 544 1.21 -18.88 -22.10
CA PHE A 544 1.17 -18.72 -23.55
C PHE A 544 2.56 -18.98 -24.16
N VAL A 545 2.62 -19.88 -25.13
CA VAL A 545 3.78 -20.04 -26.02
C VAL A 545 3.77 -18.95 -27.09
N ASP A 546 2.58 -18.62 -27.60
CA ASP A 546 2.33 -17.50 -28.51
C ASP A 546 0.90 -16.98 -28.30
N ALA A 547 0.77 -15.87 -27.57
CA ALA A 547 -0.53 -15.31 -27.20
C ALA A 547 -1.31 -14.76 -28.40
N ALA A 548 -0.62 -14.30 -29.45
CA ALA A 548 -1.26 -13.81 -30.67
C ALA A 548 -1.86 -14.97 -31.48
N ALA A 549 -1.08 -16.04 -31.67
CA ALA A 549 -1.56 -17.24 -32.34
C ALA A 549 -2.66 -17.97 -31.54
N TYR A 550 -2.56 -18.00 -30.21
CA TYR A 550 -3.64 -18.47 -29.34
C TYR A 550 -4.93 -17.66 -29.56
N THR A 551 -4.85 -16.33 -29.55
CA THR A 551 -6.01 -15.46 -29.72
C THR A 551 -6.73 -15.72 -31.05
N GLU A 552 -5.98 -15.92 -32.12
CA GLU A 552 -6.53 -16.23 -33.44
C GLU A 552 -7.21 -17.61 -33.48
N THR A 553 -6.57 -18.64 -32.95
CA THR A 553 -7.07 -20.02 -32.98
C THR A 553 -8.23 -20.26 -32.03
N ASN A 554 -8.20 -19.66 -30.83
CA ASN A 554 -9.33 -19.61 -29.91
C ASN A 554 -10.55 -18.94 -30.56
N ALA A 555 -10.38 -17.80 -31.22
CA ALA A 555 -11.50 -17.14 -31.90
C ALA A 555 -12.13 -18.03 -32.99
N ALA A 556 -11.30 -18.78 -33.74
CA ALA A 556 -11.76 -19.72 -34.76
C ALA A 556 -12.55 -20.91 -34.17
N PHE A 557 -12.13 -21.44 -33.00
CA PHE A 557 -12.86 -22.49 -32.29
C PHE A 557 -14.29 -22.06 -31.93
N HIS A 558 -14.44 -20.87 -31.34
CA HIS A 558 -15.77 -20.37 -30.92
C HIS A 558 -16.64 -19.95 -32.12
N ASP A 559 -16.06 -19.33 -33.16
CA ASP A 559 -16.78 -19.00 -34.40
C ASP A 559 -17.34 -20.25 -35.11
N TYR A 560 -16.64 -21.39 -34.98
CA TYR A 560 -17.07 -22.67 -35.55
C TYR A 560 -18.40 -23.15 -34.96
N LEU A 561 -18.59 -23.05 -33.65
CA LEU A 561 -19.83 -23.44 -32.97
C LEU A 561 -21.03 -22.70 -33.55
N PHE A 562 -20.92 -21.37 -33.70
CA PHE A 562 -21.96 -20.54 -34.29
C PHE A 562 -22.20 -20.86 -35.76
N THR A 563 -21.15 -21.14 -36.52
CA THR A 563 -21.26 -21.57 -37.92
C THR A 563 -22.08 -22.86 -38.05
N GLN A 564 -21.90 -23.83 -37.15
CA GLN A 564 -22.65 -25.09 -37.21
C GLN A 564 -24.15 -24.95 -36.90
N THR A 565 -24.58 -23.83 -36.32
CA THR A 565 -26.02 -23.57 -36.10
C THR A 565 -26.78 -23.32 -37.40
N GLY A 566 -26.08 -22.96 -38.48
CA GLY A 566 -26.70 -22.52 -39.74
C GLY A 566 -27.48 -21.20 -39.63
N ASN A 567 -27.32 -20.46 -38.53
CA ASN A 567 -28.00 -19.20 -38.26
C ASN A 567 -27.05 -18.00 -38.43
N GLU A 568 -27.13 -17.32 -39.58
CA GLU A 568 -26.27 -16.17 -39.89
C GLU A 568 -26.43 -15.01 -38.90
N HIS A 569 -27.63 -14.79 -38.35
CA HIS A 569 -27.86 -13.72 -37.38
C HIS A 569 -27.14 -13.99 -36.05
N LEU A 570 -27.12 -15.24 -35.60
CA LEU A 570 -26.43 -15.62 -34.38
C LEU A 570 -24.90 -15.48 -34.52
N LEU A 571 -24.37 -15.87 -35.69
CA LEU A 571 -22.95 -15.69 -36.02
C LEU A 571 -22.55 -14.20 -36.09
N GLN A 572 -23.39 -13.35 -36.69
CA GLN A 572 -23.15 -11.91 -36.71
C GLN A 572 -23.21 -11.30 -35.31
N ALA A 573 -24.15 -11.73 -34.46
CA ALA A 573 -24.25 -11.28 -33.07
C ALA A 573 -22.98 -11.62 -32.27
N TYR A 574 -22.45 -12.84 -32.42
CA TYR A 574 -21.17 -13.23 -31.80
C TYR A 574 -20.00 -12.34 -32.28
N ARG A 575 -19.86 -12.13 -33.60
CA ARG A 575 -18.77 -11.31 -34.16
C ARG A 575 -18.86 -9.84 -33.73
N ALA A 576 -20.07 -9.32 -33.55
CA ALA A 576 -20.32 -7.96 -33.09
C ALA A 576 -19.87 -7.71 -31.64
N LEU A 577 -19.70 -8.75 -30.82
CA LEU A 577 -19.19 -8.61 -29.45
C LEU A 577 -17.72 -8.18 -29.38
N GLY A 578 -16.96 -8.26 -30.48
CA GLY A 578 -15.58 -7.76 -30.52
C GLY A 578 -14.56 -8.53 -29.66
N VAL A 579 -14.92 -9.71 -29.13
CA VAL A 579 -14.10 -10.52 -28.19
C VAL A 579 -12.67 -10.72 -28.70
N LYS A 580 -12.49 -11.02 -29.99
CA LYS A 580 -11.16 -11.22 -30.59
C LYS A 580 -10.29 -9.96 -30.49
N ALA A 581 -10.84 -8.78 -30.81
CA ALA A 581 -10.09 -7.53 -30.78
C ALA A 581 -9.67 -7.18 -29.34
N ALA A 582 -10.58 -7.38 -28.37
CA ALA A 582 -10.28 -7.20 -26.96
C ALA A 582 -9.17 -8.15 -26.47
N MET A 583 -9.23 -9.43 -26.85
CA MET A 583 -8.17 -10.38 -26.55
C MET A 583 -6.84 -10.01 -27.20
N GLU A 584 -6.83 -9.55 -28.46
CA GLU A 584 -5.61 -9.18 -29.18
C GLU A 584 -4.92 -7.93 -28.59
N GLU A 585 -5.70 -7.02 -28.00
CA GLU A 585 -5.18 -5.87 -27.28
C GLU A 585 -4.56 -6.28 -25.94
N VAL A 586 -5.30 -7.03 -25.13
CA VAL A 586 -4.95 -7.36 -23.74
C VAL A 586 -3.89 -8.45 -23.66
N LEU A 587 -4.03 -9.52 -24.46
CA LEU A 587 -3.16 -10.70 -24.37
C LEU A 587 -1.87 -10.56 -25.18
N ARG A 588 -1.69 -9.47 -25.95
CA ARG A 588 -0.54 -9.28 -26.86
C ARG A 588 0.81 -9.64 -26.24
N ASN A 589 1.00 -9.29 -24.97
CA ASN A 589 2.21 -9.55 -24.20
C ASN A 589 1.95 -10.37 -22.92
N ALA A 590 0.77 -10.98 -22.80
CA ALA A 590 0.43 -11.78 -21.64
C ALA A 590 1.26 -13.07 -21.63
N THR A 591 1.74 -13.45 -20.46
CA THR A 591 2.55 -14.67 -20.29
C THR A 591 1.75 -15.80 -19.66
N TRP A 592 0.68 -15.49 -18.93
CA TRP A 592 -0.13 -16.45 -18.20
C TRP A 592 -1.47 -16.74 -18.90
N CYS A 593 -1.89 -18.01 -18.85
CA CYS A 593 -3.20 -18.51 -19.27
C CYS A 593 -3.71 -19.47 -18.18
N ASP A 594 -5.02 -19.49 -17.91
CA ASP A 594 -5.56 -20.50 -17.00
C ASP A 594 -5.24 -21.93 -17.53
N PRO A 595 -4.69 -22.84 -16.69
CA PRO A 595 -4.20 -24.15 -17.12
C PRO A 595 -5.23 -25.02 -17.84
N LEU A 596 -6.52 -24.81 -17.56
CA LEU A 596 -7.61 -25.61 -18.14
C LEU A 596 -8.25 -24.93 -19.35
N CYS A 597 -7.98 -23.65 -19.60
CA CYS A 597 -8.67 -22.87 -20.64
C CYS A 597 -8.51 -23.45 -22.06
N ALA A 598 -7.33 -24.00 -22.39
CA ALA A 598 -7.14 -24.68 -23.68
C ALA A 598 -7.69 -26.12 -23.66
N GLN A 599 -7.61 -26.81 -22.52
CA GLN A 599 -8.11 -28.17 -22.36
C GLN A 599 -9.64 -28.23 -22.45
N ASP A 600 -10.33 -27.21 -21.98
CA ASP A 600 -11.78 -27.06 -22.06
C ASP A 600 -12.30 -27.21 -23.48
N HIS A 601 -11.57 -26.73 -24.50
CA HIS A 601 -11.98 -26.88 -25.90
C HIS A 601 -12.07 -28.34 -26.30
N LEU A 602 -11.12 -29.18 -25.86
CA LEU A 602 -11.15 -30.62 -26.13
C LEU A 602 -12.29 -31.29 -25.35
N ASP A 603 -12.47 -30.93 -24.08
CA ASP A 603 -13.50 -31.52 -23.22
C ASP A 603 -14.92 -31.14 -23.69
N ILE A 604 -15.10 -29.92 -24.21
CA ILE A 604 -16.33 -29.47 -24.86
C ILE A 604 -16.61 -30.36 -26.08
N VAL A 605 -15.63 -30.55 -26.97
CA VAL A 605 -15.82 -31.39 -28.16
C VAL A 605 -16.15 -32.84 -27.78
N ASP A 606 -15.52 -33.39 -26.74
CA ASP A 606 -15.83 -34.73 -26.22
C ASP A 606 -17.29 -34.81 -25.72
N ALA A 607 -17.79 -33.78 -25.04
CA ALA A 607 -19.19 -33.71 -24.60
C ALA A 607 -20.17 -33.61 -25.79
N PHE A 608 -19.80 -32.87 -26.84
CA PHE A 608 -20.56 -32.80 -28.09
C PHE A 608 -20.63 -34.15 -28.81
N GLU A 609 -19.52 -34.89 -28.85
CA GLU A 609 -19.46 -36.22 -29.45
C GLU A 609 -20.27 -37.26 -28.68
N ALA A 610 -20.27 -37.17 -27.35
CA ALA A 610 -21.10 -38.01 -26.48
C ALA A 610 -22.59 -37.62 -26.51
N GLY A 611 -22.94 -36.45 -27.03
CA GLY A 611 -24.28 -35.88 -26.93
C GLY A 611 -24.67 -35.51 -25.49
N ASP A 612 -23.69 -35.32 -24.60
CA ASP A 612 -23.89 -35.02 -23.19
C ASP A 612 -24.12 -33.53 -22.99
N ARG A 613 -25.40 -33.16 -22.93
CA ARG A 613 -25.84 -31.77 -22.91
C ARG A 613 -25.54 -31.06 -21.61
N GLU A 614 -25.70 -31.69 -20.45
CA GLU A 614 -25.40 -31.03 -19.18
C GLU A 614 -23.90 -30.81 -19.01
N ARG A 615 -23.09 -31.79 -19.41
CA ARG A 615 -21.64 -31.65 -19.38
C ARG A 615 -21.17 -30.54 -20.32
N ALA A 616 -21.68 -30.47 -21.55
CA ALA A 616 -21.32 -29.41 -22.49
C ALA A 616 -21.71 -28.01 -21.99
N ARG A 617 -22.89 -27.86 -21.35
CA ARG A 617 -23.30 -26.59 -20.74
C ARG A 617 -22.35 -26.15 -19.63
N THR A 618 -21.98 -27.08 -18.75
CA THR A 618 -21.09 -26.81 -17.62
C THR A 618 -19.71 -26.40 -18.12
N LEU A 619 -19.13 -27.16 -19.06
CA LEU A 619 -17.81 -26.87 -19.62
C LEU A 619 -17.75 -25.53 -20.37
N ILE A 620 -18.80 -25.15 -21.12
CA ILE A 620 -18.86 -23.83 -21.77
C ILE A 620 -18.92 -22.70 -20.74
N ALA A 621 -19.68 -22.88 -19.66
CA ALA A 621 -19.74 -21.89 -18.59
C ALA A 621 -18.39 -21.74 -17.87
N ASP A 622 -17.78 -22.87 -17.50
CA ASP A 622 -16.49 -22.89 -16.83
C ASP A 622 -15.37 -22.32 -17.72
N HIS A 623 -15.37 -22.64 -19.03
CA HIS A 623 -14.45 -22.09 -20.02
C HIS A 623 -14.57 -20.56 -20.10
N ALA A 624 -15.79 -20.02 -20.06
CA ALA A 624 -16.02 -18.59 -20.08
C ALA A 624 -15.47 -17.92 -18.80
N ASP A 625 -15.66 -18.53 -17.63
CA ASP A 625 -15.17 -17.98 -16.36
C ASP A 625 -13.64 -18.05 -16.26
N ARG A 626 -13.00 -19.12 -16.76
CA ARG A 626 -11.53 -19.21 -16.88
C ARG A 626 -10.95 -18.24 -17.91
N SER A 627 -11.66 -18.02 -19.02
CA SER A 627 -11.31 -17.00 -20.02
C SER A 627 -11.35 -15.59 -19.40
N LYS A 628 -12.37 -15.29 -18.59
CA LYS A 628 -12.44 -14.03 -17.82
C LYS A 628 -11.27 -13.90 -16.84
N ALA A 629 -10.94 -14.96 -16.09
CA ALA A 629 -9.81 -14.94 -15.16
C ALA A 629 -8.48 -14.64 -15.88
N THR A 630 -8.25 -15.27 -17.05
CA THR A 630 -7.10 -15.01 -17.93
C THR A 630 -7.04 -13.54 -18.35
N MET A 631 -8.15 -12.97 -18.80
CA MET A 631 -8.22 -11.57 -19.22
C MET A 631 -8.05 -10.60 -18.06
N LYS A 632 -8.72 -10.82 -16.92
CA LYS A 632 -8.57 -10.00 -15.71
C LYS A 632 -7.13 -9.94 -15.24
N ARG A 633 -6.46 -11.10 -15.18
CA ARG A 633 -5.06 -11.16 -14.78
C ARG A 633 -4.15 -10.43 -15.78
N ALA A 634 -4.33 -10.63 -17.08
CA ALA A 634 -3.55 -9.93 -18.10
C ALA A 634 -3.78 -8.41 -18.06
N MET A 635 -5.02 -7.95 -17.84
CA MET A 635 -5.33 -6.52 -17.64
C MET A 635 -4.68 -5.98 -16.37
N HIS A 636 -4.74 -6.73 -15.26
CA HIS A 636 -4.11 -6.35 -13.99
C HIS A 636 -2.59 -6.26 -14.12
N GLU A 637 -1.95 -7.26 -14.74
CA GLU A 637 -0.50 -7.28 -15.01
C GLU A 637 -0.09 -6.13 -15.95
N SER A 638 -0.91 -5.81 -16.95
CA SER A 638 -0.69 -4.65 -17.83
C SER A 638 -0.76 -3.32 -17.07
N ARG A 639 -1.75 -3.16 -16.17
CA ARG A 639 -1.89 -1.97 -15.32
C ARG A 639 -0.78 -1.88 -14.27
N SER A 640 -0.38 -2.99 -13.64
CA SER A 640 0.71 -3.02 -12.67
C SER A 640 2.05 -2.68 -13.32
N ASN A 641 2.31 -3.18 -14.54
CA ASN A 641 3.53 -2.86 -15.30
C ASN A 641 3.60 -1.39 -15.74
N LYS A 642 2.47 -0.70 -15.82
CA LYS A 642 2.41 0.74 -16.10
C LYS A 642 2.62 1.59 -14.84
N ARG A 643 2.47 1.05 -13.62
CA ARG A 643 2.67 1.82 -12.39
C ARG A 643 4.18 2.00 -12.11
N PRO A 644 4.63 3.22 -11.77
CA PRO A 644 6.01 3.45 -11.36
C PRO A 644 6.35 2.57 -10.15
N ARG A 645 7.50 1.90 -10.20
CA ARG A 645 7.93 1.01 -9.11
C ARG A 645 8.27 1.76 -7.82
N PHE A 646 8.72 3.01 -7.94
CA PHE A 646 9.10 3.86 -6.82
C PHE A 646 8.39 5.21 -6.94
N VAL A 647 7.63 5.59 -5.90
CA VAL A 647 6.88 6.85 -5.83
C VAL A 647 7.18 7.51 -4.49
N SER A 648 7.34 8.83 -4.49
CA SER A 648 7.41 9.66 -3.30
C SER A 648 6.22 10.64 -3.32
N PRO A 649 5.07 10.27 -2.72
CA PRO A 649 3.83 11.01 -2.86
C PRO A 649 3.97 12.49 -2.49
N GLY A 650 3.39 13.37 -3.31
CA GLY A 650 3.38 14.80 -3.08
C GLY A 650 4.68 15.54 -3.43
N ARG A 651 5.74 14.86 -3.87
CA ARG A 651 7.02 15.50 -4.26
C ARG A 651 6.84 16.58 -5.35
N PHE A 652 5.88 16.39 -6.26
CA PHE A 652 5.56 17.36 -7.31
C PHE A 652 4.20 18.04 -7.09
N ALA A 653 3.59 17.91 -5.90
CA ALA A 653 2.30 18.52 -5.59
C ALA A 653 2.30 20.02 -5.89
N GLY A 654 1.36 20.44 -6.74
CA GLY A 654 1.23 21.83 -7.15
C GLY A 654 2.36 22.33 -8.08
N LYS A 655 3.20 21.46 -8.62
CA LYS A 655 4.22 21.83 -9.62
C LYS A 655 3.69 21.52 -11.03
N VAL A 656 3.91 22.44 -11.96
CA VAL A 656 3.67 22.21 -13.39
C VAL A 656 4.95 21.71 -14.03
N VAL A 657 4.92 20.49 -14.56
CA VAL A 657 6.09 19.80 -15.12
C VAL A 657 5.90 19.59 -16.62
N LEU A 658 6.78 20.22 -17.40
CA LEU A 658 6.88 20.01 -18.84
C LEU A 658 7.84 18.86 -19.13
N ILE A 659 7.39 17.86 -19.89
CA ILE A 659 8.19 16.69 -20.25
C ILE A 659 8.20 16.55 -21.77
N THR A 660 9.38 16.61 -22.38
CA THR A 660 9.53 16.37 -23.83
C THR A 660 9.96 14.94 -24.12
N GLY A 661 9.51 14.38 -25.25
CA GLY A 661 9.73 12.96 -25.57
C GLY A 661 8.87 12.03 -24.70
N ALA A 662 7.70 12.50 -24.28
CA ALA A 662 6.87 11.85 -23.26
C ALA A 662 6.14 10.60 -23.76
N ALA A 663 6.02 10.38 -25.08
CA ALA A 663 5.11 9.37 -25.61
C ALA A 663 5.55 7.91 -25.36
N GLN A 664 6.82 7.65 -25.04
CA GLN A 664 7.33 6.29 -24.80
C GLN A 664 8.68 6.27 -24.06
N GLY A 665 9.03 5.11 -23.48
CA GLY A 665 10.35 4.87 -22.88
C GLY A 665 10.59 5.70 -21.62
N ILE A 666 11.78 6.29 -21.48
CA ILE A 666 12.15 7.07 -20.28
C ILE A 666 11.18 8.25 -20.06
N GLY A 667 10.78 8.94 -21.13
CA GLY A 667 9.89 10.10 -21.01
C GLY A 667 8.50 9.72 -20.48
N GLU A 668 7.93 8.61 -20.96
CA GLU A 668 6.67 8.07 -20.44
C GLU A 668 6.83 7.64 -18.97
N CYS A 669 7.91 6.94 -18.63
CA CYS A 669 8.15 6.49 -17.26
C CYS A 669 8.32 7.67 -16.28
N VAL A 670 9.00 8.74 -16.70
CA VAL A 670 9.09 10.00 -15.94
C VAL A 670 7.71 10.65 -15.79
N ALA A 671 6.91 10.72 -16.86
CA ALA A 671 5.55 11.27 -16.79
C ALA A 671 4.69 10.49 -15.81
N ARG A 672 4.72 9.15 -15.86
CA ARG A 672 3.94 8.29 -14.96
C ARG A 672 4.36 8.49 -13.51
N ARG A 673 5.66 8.60 -13.26
CA ARG A 673 6.19 8.85 -11.93
C ARG A 673 5.79 10.24 -11.40
N ILE A 674 5.93 11.29 -12.19
CA ILE A 674 5.58 12.65 -11.77
C ILE A 674 4.07 12.80 -11.55
N GLY A 675 3.24 12.20 -12.41
CA GLY A 675 1.79 12.14 -12.20
C GLY A 675 1.43 11.46 -10.88
N ALA A 676 2.04 10.29 -10.60
CA ALA A 676 1.84 9.59 -9.32
C ALA A 676 2.38 10.35 -8.09
N GLU A 677 3.38 11.20 -8.28
CA GLU A 677 3.95 12.08 -7.23
C GLU A 677 3.24 13.46 -7.15
N GLY A 678 2.14 13.65 -7.88
CA GLY A 678 1.21 14.79 -7.74
C GLY A 678 1.46 16.00 -8.65
N GLY A 679 2.28 15.86 -9.71
CA GLY A 679 2.57 16.94 -10.64
C GLY A 679 1.52 17.11 -11.76
N SER A 680 1.22 18.35 -12.13
CA SER A 680 0.48 18.65 -13.37
C SER A 680 1.41 18.51 -14.57
N LEU A 681 0.97 17.84 -15.62
CA LEU A 681 1.83 17.37 -16.72
C LEU A 681 1.56 18.13 -18.02
N ILE A 682 2.62 18.66 -18.62
CA ILE A 682 2.62 19.05 -20.05
C ILE A 682 3.44 18.01 -20.80
N LEU A 683 2.77 17.18 -21.58
CA LEU A 683 3.38 16.05 -22.28
C LEU A 683 3.60 16.40 -23.75
N ALA A 684 4.85 16.60 -24.13
CA ALA A 684 5.22 16.97 -25.48
C ALA A 684 5.92 15.84 -26.23
N ASP A 685 5.42 15.53 -27.42
CA ASP A 685 6.07 14.61 -28.36
C ASP A 685 5.66 14.98 -29.80
N ARG A 686 6.32 14.40 -30.80
CA ARG A 686 5.84 14.49 -32.18
C ARG A 686 4.78 13.43 -32.51
N SER A 687 4.72 12.37 -31.70
CA SER A 687 3.81 11.25 -31.91
C SER A 687 2.47 11.53 -31.25
N GLU A 688 1.38 11.23 -31.97
CA GLU A 688 0.00 11.25 -31.46
C GLU A 688 -0.22 10.30 -30.28
N LEU A 689 0.68 9.34 -30.03
CA LEU A 689 0.64 8.49 -28.82
C LEU A 689 0.65 9.29 -27.50
N VAL A 690 1.11 10.54 -27.54
CA VAL A 690 1.06 11.43 -26.38
C VAL A 690 -0.36 11.83 -25.99
N GLU A 691 -1.30 11.85 -26.94
CA GLU A 691 -2.72 12.06 -26.67
C GLU A 691 -3.26 10.86 -25.89
N SER A 692 -3.14 9.64 -26.42
CA SER A 692 -3.59 8.44 -25.70
C SER A 692 -3.01 8.33 -24.29
N LEU A 693 -1.72 8.66 -24.10
CA LEU A 693 -1.10 8.70 -22.78
C LEU A 693 -1.71 9.78 -21.87
N THR A 694 -2.07 10.94 -22.42
CA THR A 694 -2.70 12.02 -21.67
C THR A 694 -4.13 11.68 -21.29
N GLU A 695 -4.90 11.05 -22.18
CA GLU A 695 -6.22 10.50 -21.87
C GLU A 695 -6.14 9.45 -20.76
N GLU A 696 -5.12 8.58 -20.75
CA GLU A 696 -4.87 7.67 -19.61
C GLU A 696 -4.65 8.46 -18.30
N PHE A 697 -3.82 9.50 -18.31
CA PHE A 697 -3.59 10.33 -17.11
C PHE A 697 -4.84 11.05 -16.62
N ARG A 698 -5.63 11.63 -17.54
CA ARG A 698 -6.88 12.32 -17.22
C ARG A 698 -7.90 11.34 -16.62
N HIS A 699 -7.96 10.13 -17.16
CA HIS A 699 -8.79 9.06 -16.61
C HIS A 699 -8.35 8.69 -15.18
N ASP A 700 -7.05 8.68 -14.91
CA ASP A 700 -6.47 8.46 -13.57
C ASP A 700 -6.51 9.72 -12.67
N GLY A 701 -7.24 10.77 -13.06
CA GLY A 701 -7.39 12.01 -12.27
C GLY A 701 -6.15 12.91 -12.23
N VAL A 702 -5.14 12.64 -13.06
CA VAL A 702 -3.94 13.47 -13.20
C VAL A 702 -4.21 14.59 -14.21
N ASP A 703 -3.95 15.83 -13.79
CA ASP A 703 -4.01 17.00 -14.65
C ASP A 703 -2.91 16.95 -15.71
N ALA A 704 -3.28 16.63 -16.94
CA ALA A 704 -2.35 16.44 -18.05
C ALA A 704 -2.84 17.11 -19.34
N THR A 705 -1.91 17.72 -20.07
CA THR A 705 -2.16 18.37 -21.37
C THR A 705 -1.18 17.82 -22.42
N PRO A 706 -1.68 17.26 -23.55
CA PRO A 706 -0.83 16.82 -24.63
C PRO A 706 -0.42 18.00 -25.51
N VAL A 707 0.80 17.98 -26.02
CA VAL A 707 1.26 18.92 -27.04
C VAL A 707 2.00 18.17 -28.14
N ILE A 708 1.40 18.10 -29.32
CA ILE A 708 2.06 17.53 -30.50
C ILE A 708 2.94 18.61 -31.14
N ALA A 709 4.26 18.45 -31.09
CA ALA A 709 5.21 19.42 -31.62
C ALA A 709 6.49 18.77 -32.16
N ASP A 710 7.04 19.34 -33.23
CA ASP A 710 8.38 18.97 -33.72
C ASP A 710 9.46 19.82 -33.03
N LEU A 711 10.06 19.22 -32.00
CA LEU A 711 11.11 19.83 -31.19
C LEU A 711 12.46 19.95 -31.92
N GLU A 712 12.60 19.44 -33.15
CA GLU A 712 13.77 19.74 -34.00
C GLU A 712 13.76 21.22 -34.47
N THR A 713 12.64 21.93 -34.32
CA THR A 713 12.45 23.33 -34.71
C THR A 713 12.30 24.27 -33.51
N TRP A 714 12.60 25.55 -33.72
CA TRP A 714 12.37 26.58 -32.70
C TRP A 714 10.88 26.79 -32.44
N GLU A 715 10.08 26.84 -33.51
CA GLU A 715 8.64 27.05 -33.47
C GLU A 715 7.95 25.94 -32.66
N GLY A 716 8.36 24.68 -32.87
CA GLY A 716 7.87 23.56 -32.09
C GLY A 716 8.19 23.71 -30.60
N ALA A 717 9.44 23.98 -30.24
CA ALA A 717 9.82 24.17 -28.83
C ALA A 717 9.12 25.35 -28.16
N SER A 718 8.98 26.49 -28.87
CA SER A 718 8.24 27.65 -28.37
C SER A 718 6.78 27.29 -28.12
N SER A 719 6.13 26.60 -29.06
CA SER A 719 4.71 26.24 -28.95
C SER A 719 4.39 25.36 -27.74
N VAL A 720 5.33 24.50 -27.31
CA VAL A 720 5.15 23.68 -26.11
C VAL A 720 5.14 24.53 -24.84
N VAL A 721 6.07 25.48 -24.73
CA VAL A 721 6.10 26.41 -23.59
C VAL A 721 4.87 27.32 -23.62
N ASP A 722 4.49 27.84 -24.78
CA ASP A 722 3.29 28.67 -24.94
C ASP A 722 2.01 27.91 -24.52
N ALA A 723 1.89 26.63 -24.89
CA ALA A 723 0.79 25.77 -24.47
C ALA A 723 0.80 25.53 -22.94
N ALA A 724 1.98 25.29 -22.35
CA ALA A 724 2.11 25.14 -20.90
C ALA A 724 1.66 26.39 -20.13
N LEU A 725 2.05 27.57 -20.62
CA LEU A 725 1.66 28.86 -20.05
C LEU A 725 0.19 29.17 -20.27
N ALA A 726 -0.38 28.81 -21.42
CA ALA A 726 -1.81 28.96 -21.67
C ALA A 726 -2.65 28.07 -20.75
N ALA A 727 -2.20 26.85 -20.47
CA ALA A 727 -2.92 25.88 -19.65
C ALA A 727 -2.81 26.18 -18.14
N HIS A 728 -1.60 26.45 -17.63
CA HIS A 728 -1.36 26.56 -16.18
C HIS A 728 -0.73 27.89 -15.73
N GLY A 729 -0.40 28.79 -16.64
CA GLY A 729 0.19 30.10 -16.34
C GLY A 729 1.64 30.06 -15.85
N ARG A 730 2.27 28.87 -15.75
CA ARG A 730 3.66 28.72 -15.31
C ARG A 730 4.27 27.38 -15.75
N VAL A 731 5.60 27.29 -15.67
CA VAL A 731 6.36 26.03 -15.74
C VAL A 731 7.32 26.00 -14.55
N ASP A 732 7.15 25.05 -13.64
CA ASP A 732 8.00 24.89 -12.46
C ASP A 732 9.23 24.03 -12.77
N VAL A 733 9.03 22.98 -13.56
CA VAL A 733 10.06 22.02 -13.95
C VAL A 733 9.97 21.74 -15.45
N SER A 734 11.10 21.71 -16.14
CA SER A 734 11.19 21.35 -17.56
C SER A 734 12.18 20.21 -17.76
N ILE A 735 11.70 19.05 -18.20
CA ILE A 735 12.48 17.81 -18.38
C ILE A 735 12.60 17.51 -19.87
N HIS A 736 13.83 17.46 -20.37
CA HIS A 736 14.12 17.31 -21.80
C HIS A 736 14.65 15.91 -22.13
N VAL A 737 13.77 15.01 -22.60
CA VAL A 737 14.11 13.59 -22.84
C VAL A 737 14.34 13.25 -24.33
N VAL A 738 14.12 14.22 -25.23
CA VAL A 738 14.21 14.00 -26.69
C VAL A 738 15.62 13.63 -27.14
N GLY A 739 15.68 12.66 -28.07
CA GLY A 739 16.87 12.25 -28.79
C GLY A 739 17.02 10.73 -28.85
N GLY A 740 18.25 10.31 -29.12
CA GLY A 740 18.67 8.93 -29.13
C GLY A 740 19.23 8.50 -30.48
N THR A 741 20.14 7.52 -30.44
CA THR A 741 20.83 7.00 -31.62
C THR A 741 19.85 6.56 -32.70
N ILE A 742 19.97 7.15 -33.90
CA ILE A 742 19.20 6.77 -35.10
C ILE A 742 19.94 5.63 -35.82
N TRP A 743 21.25 5.76 -36.00
CA TRP A 743 22.09 4.76 -36.68
C TRP A 743 23.28 4.31 -35.82
N ALA A 744 23.66 3.05 -35.95
CA ALA A 744 24.79 2.43 -35.27
C ALA A 744 25.79 1.84 -36.29
N LYS A 745 26.96 2.48 -36.46
CA LYS A 745 28.04 2.04 -37.36
C LYS A 745 29.37 2.77 -37.10
N PRO A 746 30.51 2.28 -37.58
CA PRO A 746 31.78 3.01 -37.52
C PRO A 746 31.66 4.41 -38.12
N PHE A 747 32.38 5.39 -37.56
CA PHE A 747 32.21 6.80 -37.95
C PHE A 747 32.48 7.05 -39.44
N ALA A 748 33.44 6.34 -40.03
CA ALA A 748 33.76 6.44 -41.46
C ALA A 748 32.62 6.02 -42.40
N GLU A 749 31.62 5.27 -41.88
CA GLU A 749 30.48 4.76 -42.65
C GLU A 749 29.24 5.67 -42.56
N TYR A 750 29.33 6.83 -41.90
CA TYR A 750 28.24 7.80 -41.87
C TYR A 750 28.31 8.73 -43.09
N PRO A 751 27.27 8.74 -43.93
CA PRO A 751 27.06 9.81 -44.89
C PRO A 751 26.83 11.17 -44.18
N PRO A 752 27.23 12.30 -44.79
CA PRO A 752 27.05 13.63 -44.20
C PRO A 752 25.62 13.92 -43.70
N GLU A 753 24.61 13.54 -44.49
CA GLU A 753 23.20 13.77 -44.16
C GLU A 753 22.74 13.01 -42.90
N GLN A 754 23.33 11.85 -42.62
CA GLN A 754 23.02 11.10 -41.39
C GLN A 754 23.65 11.75 -40.17
N ILE A 755 24.84 12.35 -40.32
CA ILE A 755 25.49 13.12 -39.25
C ILE A 755 24.63 14.34 -38.91
N GLU A 756 24.23 15.11 -39.94
CA GLU A 756 23.36 16.29 -39.76
C GLU A 756 22.04 15.92 -39.10
N LYS A 757 21.40 14.82 -39.53
CA LYS A 757 20.14 14.37 -38.96
C LYS A 757 20.29 13.89 -37.52
N GLU A 758 21.36 13.18 -37.17
CA GLU A 758 21.63 12.72 -35.81
C GLU A 758 21.86 13.90 -34.85
N ILE A 759 22.66 14.89 -35.27
CA ILE A 759 22.85 16.14 -34.50
C ILE A 759 21.52 16.87 -34.35
N SER A 760 20.76 16.99 -35.46
CA SER A 760 19.49 17.69 -35.44
C SER A 760 18.48 17.04 -34.50
N ARG A 761 18.47 15.71 -34.43
CA ARG A 761 17.56 14.95 -33.57
C ARG A 761 17.95 14.96 -32.09
N SER A 762 19.25 14.95 -31.79
CA SER A 762 19.73 14.65 -30.43
C SER A 762 20.29 15.84 -29.67
N LEU A 763 20.60 16.96 -30.34
CA LEU A 763 21.11 18.19 -29.71
C LEU A 763 20.07 19.33 -29.72
N PHE A 764 19.55 19.70 -30.90
CA PHE A 764 18.69 20.89 -31.04
C PHE A 764 17.42 20.86 -30.19
N PRO A 765 16.72 19.73 -30.01
CA PRO A 765 15.54 19.70 -29.15
C PRO A 765 15.81 20.15 -27.72
N THR A 766 16.95 19.75 -27.14
CA THR A 766 17.33 20.21 -25.80
C THR A 766 17.67 21.70 -25.80
N LEU A 767 18.44 22.15 -26.79
CA LEU A 767 18.85 23.56 -26.90
C LEU A 767 17.64 24.49 -27.07
N TRP A 768 16.71 24.15 -27.97
CA TRP A 768 15.51 24.93 -28.20
C TRP A 768 14.56 24.92 -27.01
N SER A 769 14.36 23.77 -26.36
CA SER A 769 13.51 23.68 -25.17
C SER A 769 14.08 24.53 -24.01
N CYS A 770 15.40 24.47 -23.78
CA CYS A 770 16.06 25.35 -22.80
C CYS A 770 15.87 26.83 -23.15
N ARG A 771 16.10 27.20 -24.42
CA ARG A 771 15.93 28.59 -24.89
C ARG A 771 14.49 29.08 -24.74
N ALA A 772 13.51 28.22 -24.95
CA ALA A 772 12.09 28.57 -24.85
C ALA A 772 11.65 28.79 -23.40
N VAL A 773 12.07 27.93 -22.47
CA VAL A 773 11.59 27.99 -21.07
C VAL A 773 12.37 28.97 -20.19
N ILE A 774 13.65 29.21 -20.47
CA ILE A 774 14.53 29.96 -19.56
C ILE A 774 14.08 31.40 -19.27
N PRO A 775 13.58 32.21 -20.24
CA PRO A 775 13.20 33.59 -19.95
C PRO A 775 12.05 33.65 -18.92
N HIS A 776 11.12 32.69 -18.99
CA HIS A 776 9.97 32.62 -18.11
C HIS A 776 10.35 32.21 -16.68
N MET A 777 11.28 31.26 -16.53
CA MET A 777 11.81 30.87 -15.21
C MET A 777 12.62 32.00 -14.56
N ILE A 778 13.40 32.76 -15.36
CA ILE A 778 14.15 33.93 -14.88
C ILE A 778 13.20 35.05 -14.43
N GLU A 779 12.18 35.37 -15.23
CA GLU A 779 11.19 36.41 -14.88
C GLU A 779 10.46 36.07 -13.56
N ARG A 780 10.14 34.79 -13.37
CA ARG A 780 9.51 34.30 -12.14
C ARG A 780 10.47 34.24 -10.94
N GLY A 781 11.78 34.17 -11.17
CA GLY A 781 12.80 34.05 -10.13
C GLY A 781 12.96 32.62 -9.58
N GLY A 782 12.65 31.60 -10.38
CA GLY A 782 12.82 30.21 -9.97
C GLY A 782 12.30 29.17 -10.95
N GLY A 783 12.92 27.99 -10.93
CA GLY A 783 12.53 26.84 -11.75
C GLY A 783 13.66 25.80 -11.85
N THR A 784 13.34 24.59 -12.33
CA THR A 784 14.33 23.53 -12.56
C THR A 784 14.28 23.03 -13.99
N ILE A 785 15.43 22.98 -14.66
CA ILE A 785 15.60 22.34 -15.96
C ILE A 785 16.41 21.06 -15.76
N VAL A 786 15.86 19.92 -16.21
CA VAL A 786 16.54 18.62 -16.21
C VAL A 786 16.74 18.17 -17.65
N ASN A 787 17.98 18.20 -18.13
CA ASN A 787 18.33 17.67 -19.44
C ASN A 787 18.65 16.18 -19.36
N VAL A 788 18.21 15.39 -20.34
CA VAL A 788 18.61 13.98 -20.44
C VAL A 788 19.70 13.82 -21.50
N SER A 789 20.93 13.64 -21.01
CA SER A 789 22.12 13.36 -21.80
C SER A 789 22.27 11.86 -22.07
N SER A 790 23.50 11.32 -22.06
CA SER A 790 23.82 9.89 -22.06
C SER A 790 25.29 9.66 -21.73
N VAL A 791 25.62 8.52 -21.11
CA VAL A 791 27.04 8.09 -20.98
C VAL A 791 27.67 7.78 -22.33
N ALA A 792 26.86 7.57 -23.37
CA ALA A 792 27.29 7.35 -24.76
C ALA A 792 28.19 8.44 -25.38
N THR A 793 28.51 9.52 -24.65
CA THR A 793 29.58 10.47 -24.99
C THR A 793 30.93 9.81 -25.31
N ARG A 794 31.18 8.59 -24.82
CA ARG A 794 32.36 7.77 -25.19
C ARG A 794 31.96 6.41 -25.80
N GLY A 795 30.75 6.33 -26.37
CA GLY A 795 30.21 5.15 -27.01
C GLY A 795 30.72 4.93 -28.43
N ILE A 796 31.10 3.68 -28.76
CA ILE A 796 31.52 3.29 -30.11
C ILE A 796 30.34 3.21 -31.07
N HIS A 797 30.63 3.26 -32.37
CA HIS A 797 29.66 3.11 -33.45
C HIS A 797 28.47 4.09 -33.44
N ARG A 798 28.56 5.21 -32.72
CA ARG A 798 27.50 6.23 -32.63
C ARG A 798 28.06 7.64 -32.40
N VAL A 799 29.18 7.95 -33.04
CA VAL A 799 29.96 9.18 -32.81
C VAL A 799 29.14 10.48 -32.96
N PRO A 800 28.27 10.66 -33.99
CA PRO A 800 27.45 11.87 -34.07
C PRO A 800 26.48 12.02 -32.89
N TYR A 801 25.90 10.91 -32.41
CA TYR A 801 25.07 10.89 -31.21
C TYR A 801 25.87 11.22 -29.95
N ALA A 802 27.08 10.65 -29.82
CA ALA A 802 28.01 10.93 -28.72
C ALA A 802 28.36 12.43 -28.67
N ALA A 803 28.65 13.04 -29.82
CA ALA A 803 28.92 14.47 -29.93
C ALA A 803 27.69 15.33 -29.54
N ALA A 804 26.48 14.95 -29.98
CA ALA A 804 25.25 15.63 -29.58
C ALA A 804 25.03 15.60 -28.06
N LYS A 805 25.19 14.44 -27.41
CA LYS A 805 25.03 14.32 -25.94
C LYS A 805 26.16 14.99 -25.16
N GLY A 806 27.37 15.05 -25.72
CA GLY A 806 28.44 15.92 -25.20
C GLY A 806 28.05 17.41 -25.24
N GLY A 807 27.37 17.83 -26.31
CA GLY A 807 26.78 19.16 -26.41
C GLY A 807 25.71 19.43 -25.34
N VAL A 808 24.87 18.44 -25.02
CA VAL A 808 23.88 18.55 -23.92
C VAL A 808 24.57 18.73 -22.55
N ASN A 809 25.69 18.05 -22.31
CA ASN A 809 26.50 18.27 -21.10
C ASN A 809 27.01 19.72 -21.03
N ALA A 810 27.51 20.24 -22.15
CA ALA A 810 27.99 21.62 -22.23
C ALA A 810 26.87 22.64 -22.00
N ILE A 811 25.71 22.47 -22.64
CA ILE A 811 24.51 23.31 -22.44
C ILE A 811 24.13 23.36 -20.96
N THR A 812 24.13 22.20 -20.29
CA THR A 812 23.78 22.10 -18.87
C THR A 812 24.73 22.91 -18.00
N ALA A 813 26.04 22.74 -18.19
CA ALA A 813 27.05 23.43 -17.40
C ALA A 813 27.04 24.95 -17.62
N THR A 814 26.94 25.42 -18.87
CA THR A 814 26.99 26.86 -19.16
C THR A 814 25.69 27.56 -18.78
N LEU A 815 24.53 26.94 -19.04
CA LEU A 815 23.25 27.53 -18.70
C LEU A 815 23.06 27.62 -17.18
N ALA A 816 23.58 26.65 -16.41
CA ALA A 816 23.56 26.74 -14.95
C ALA A 816 24.28 27.98 -14.42
N LEU A 817 25.43 28.35 -15.01
CA LEU A 817 26.19 29.55 -14.61
C LEU A 817 25.39 30.84 -14.86
N GLU A 818 24.65 30.90 -15.96
CA GLU A 818 23.82 32.05 -16.32
C GLU A 818 22.52 32.11 -15.50
N ALA A 819 21.93 30.95 -15.20
CA ALA A 819 20.60 30.84 -14.62
C ALA A 819 20.59 30.86 -13.07
N ALA A 820 21.66 30.39 -12.43
CA ALA A 820 21.73 30.30 -10.97
C ALA A 820 21.54 31.63 -10.22
N PRO A 821 22.08 32.79 -10.68
CA PRO A 821 21.82 34.09 -10.04
C PRO A 821 20.33 34.48 -10.02
N HIS A 822 19.51 33.86 -10.87
CA HIS A 822 18.07 34.08 -10.96
C HIS A 822 17.24 33.03 -10.22
N GLY A 823 17.86 32.15 -9.41
CA GLY A 823 17.18 31.09 -8.68
C GLY A 823 16.77 29.89 -9.54
N VAL A 824 17.27 29.80 -10.78
CA VAL A 824 16.94 28.72 -11.71
C VAL A 824 18.04 27.67 -11.72
N ARG A 825 17.65 26.41 -11.55
CA ARG A 825 18.55 25.26 -11.47
C ARG A 825 18.59 24.54 -12.80
N VAL A 826 19.79 24.17 -13.25
CA VAL A 826 19.98 23.42 -14.50
C VAL A 826 20.87 22.22 -14.24
N VAL A 827 20.35 21.04 -14.47
CA VAL A 827 21.02 19.76 -14.20
C VAL A 827 20.80 18.78 -15.35
N ALA A 828 21.56 17.70 -15.37
CA ALA A 828 21.34 16.63 -16.32
C ALA A 828 21.53 15.25 -15.70
N THR A 829 20.82 14.26 -16.24
CA THR A 829 21.18 12.84 -16.10
C THR A 829 21.89 12.37 -17.36
N ALA A 830 22.75 11.37 -17.23
CA ALA A 830 23.37 10.67 -18.34
C ALA A 830 23.03 9.18 -18.25
N PRO A 831 21.91 8.74 -18.87
CA PRO A 831 21.52 7.33 -18.91
C PRO A 831 22.52 6.43 -19.65
N GLY A 832 22.70 5.22 -19.11
CA GLY A 832 23.38 4.08 -19.72
C GLY A 832 22.46 3.18 -20.55
N GLY A 833 22.95 1.96 -20.85
CA GLY A 833 22.11 0.91 -21.44
C GLY A 833 20.87 0.71 -20.59
N THR A 834 19.70 0.88 -21.20
CA THR A 834 18.40 0.81 -20.51
C THR A 834 17.58 -0.30 -21.12
N ASP A 835 17.12 -1.23 -20.29
CA ASP A 835 16.20 -2.27 -20.67
C ASP A 835 14.80 -1.65 -20.79
N ALA A 836 14.24 -1.75 -21.99
CA ALA A 836 12.98 -1.11 -22.34
C ALA A 836 12.25 -1.94 -23.41
N PRO A 837 10.91 -1.95 -23.40
CA PRO A 837 10.13 -2.60 -24.43
C PRO A 837 10.47 -2.10 -25.84
N ALA A 838 10.13 -2.90 -26.84
CA ALA A 838 10.25 -2.49 -28.24
C ALA A 838 9.53 -1.15 -28.47
N ARG A 839 10.19 -0.22 -29.17
CA ARG A 839 9.63 1.11 -29.43
C ARG A 839 8.40 1.01 -30.33
N ARG A 840 7.32 1.68 -29.92
CA ARG A 840 6.13 1.91 -30.74
C ARG A 840 6.45 2.82 -31.93
N VAL A 841 7.28 3.84 -31.71
CA VAL A 841 7.79 4.72 -32.78
C VAL A 841 9.28 4.51 -32.92
N ALA A 842 9.70 3.91 -34.03
CA ALA A 842 11.10 3.68 -34.35
C ALA A 842 11.86 5.01 -34.52
N ARG A 843 13.13 5.02 -34.12
CA ARG A 843 14.01 6.19 -34.28
C ARG A 843 14.60 6.26 -35.69
N GLY A 844 14.87 5.11 -36.28
CA GLY A 844 15.53 4.90 -37.56
C GLY A 844 15.34 3.46 -38.03
N PRO A 845 15.99 3.07 -39.13
CA PRO A 845 15.90 1.71 -39.65
C PRO A 845 16.53 0.71 -38.68
N ALA A 846 15.93 -0.48 -38.56
CA ALA A 846 16.53 -1.60 -37.84
C ALA A 846 17.74 -2.15 -38.62
N PRO A 847 18.76 -2.71 -37.93
CA PRO A 847 19.90 -3.35 -38.59
C PRO A 847 19.41 -4.51 -39.46
N SER A 848 19.67 -4.41 -40.75
CA SER A 848 19.13 -5.31 -41.77
C SER A 848 20.17 -6.31 -42.27
N THR A 849 21.44 -5.90 -42.29
CA THR A 849 22.58 -6.75 -42.69
C THR A 849 23.29 -7.34 -41.47
N GLU A 850 23.97 -8.48 -41.65
CA GLU A 850 24.80 -9.07 -40.59
C GLU A 850 25.88 -8.10 -40.08
N GLN A 851 26.42 -7.26 -40.96
CA GLN A 851 27.39 -6.24 -40.58
C GLN A 851 26.78 -5.18 -39.66
N GLU A 852 25.58 -4.68 -39.98
CA GLU A 852 24.86 -3.72 -39.13
C GLU A 852 24.48 -4.32 -37.77
N LYS A 853 24.08 -5.60 -37.75
CA LYS A 853 23.82 -6.33 -36.50
C LYS A 853 25.09 -6.44 -35.65
N ASN A 854 26.24 -6.77 -36.25
CA ASN A 854 27.51 -6.85 -35.55
C ASN A 854 27.95 -5.49 -34.98
N TRP A 855 27.74 -4.40 -35.72
CA TRP A 855 28.03 -3.06 -35.21
C TRP A 855 27.14 -2.67 -34.03
N TYR A 856 25.86 -3.04 -34.08
CA TYR A 856 24.94 -2.82 -32.97
C TYR A 856 25.31 -3.68 -31.75
N GLN A 857 25.64 -4.96 -31.97
CA GLN A 857 26.08 -5.87 -30.91
C GLN A 857 27.33 -5.34 -30.19
N ALA A 858 28.30 -4.78 -30.91
CA ALA A 858 29.48 -4.17 -30.29
C ALA A 858 29.14 -3.00 -29.34
N ILE A 859 28.05 -2.25 -29.59
CA ILE A 859 27.56 -1.21 -28.66
C ILE A 859 27.01 -1.87 -27.39
N VAL A 860 26.25 -2.95 -27.54
CA VAL A 860 25.70 -3.73 -26.42
C VAL A 860 26.84 -4.28 -25.57
N ASP A 861 27.82 -4.93 -26.21
CA ASP A 861 28.99 -5.52 -25.56
C ASP A 861 29.78 -4.46 -24.80
N GLN A 862 30.10 -3.31 -25.43
CA GLN A 862 30.78 -2.19 -24.75
C GLN A 862 29.98 -1.74 -23.52
N THR A 863 28.68 -1.55 -23.67
CA THR A 863 27.81 -1.03 -22.59
C THR A 863 27.74 -1.98 -21.40
N VAL A 864 27.66 -3.30 -21.65
CA VAL A 864 27.67 -4.31 -20.59
C VAL A 864 29.06 -4.42 -19.95
N GLU A 865 30.12 -4.36 -20.76
CA GLU A 865 31.50 -4.48 -20.30
C GLU A 865 31.96 -3.27 -19.48
N SER A 866 31.56 -2.04 -19.85
CA SER A 866 31.93 -0.82 -19.11
C SER A 866 31.12 -0.63 -17.83
N SER A 867 29.85 -1.06 -17.80
CA SER A 867 29.03 -1.07 -16.60
C SER A 867 29.67 -1.89 -15.50
N LEU A 868 29.81 -1.33 -14.29
CA LEU A 868 30.34 -2.08 -13.13
C LEU A 868 29.34 -3.13 -12.65
N LEU A 869 28.04 -2.88 -12.87
CA LEU A 869 26.96 -3.82 -12.54
C LEU A 869 26.72 -4.89 -13.63
N LYS A 870 27.41 -4.82 -14.79
CA LYS A 870 27.34 -5.81 -15.88
C LYS A 870 25.93 -6.11 -16.39
N ARG A 871 25.04 -5.12 -16.30
CA ARG A 871 23.66 -5.19 -16.81
C ARG A 871 23.16 -3.85 -17.28
N TYR A 872 22.04 -3.87 -18.01
CA TYR A 872 21.28 -2.67 -18.32
C TYR A 872 20.50 -2.21 -17.09
N GLY A 873 20.26 -0.91 -17.00
CA GLY A 873 19.36 -0.30 -16.02
C GLY A 873 17.90 -0.43 -16.46
N THR A 874 16.97 -0.37 -15.52
CA THR A 874 15.53 -0.36 -15.78
C THR A 874 15.03 1.05 -16.08
N LEU A 875 13.84 1.18 -16.68
CA LEU A 875 13.19 2.48 -16.88
C LEU A 875 12.94 3.21 -15.55
N ASP A 876 12.54 2.49 -14.50
CA ASP A 876 12.34 3.07 -13.16
C ASP A 876 13.64 3.63 -12.56
N GLU A 877 14.77 2.93 -12.72
CA GLU A 877 16.09 3.42 -12.27
C GLU A 877 16.47 4.74 -12.98
N GLN A 878 16.17 4.86 -14.28
CA GLN A 878 16.41 6.10 -15.04
C GLN A 878 15.46 7.22 -14.60
N ALA A 879 14.17 6.93 -14.47
CA ALA A 879 13.16 7.90 -14.07
C ALA A 879 13.38 8.39 -12.63
N ALA A 880 13.86 7.54 -11.73
CA ALA A 880 14.16 7.89 -10.34
C ALA A 880 15.19 9.00 -10.22
N ALA A 881 16.32 8.87 -10.92
CA ALA A 881 17.37 9.89 -10.90
C ALA A 881 16.90 11.22 -11.52
N ILE A 882 16.11 11.14 -12.60
CA ILE A 882 15.53 12.34 -13.24
C ILE A 882 14.57 13.05 -12.28
N CYS A 883 13.65 12.32 -11.64
CA CYS A 883 12.67 12.90 -10.71
C CYS A 883 13.33 13.46 -9.46
N PHE A 884 14.34 12.79 -8.90
CA PHE A 884 15.13 13.33 -7.80
C PHE A 884 15.78 14.66 -8.18
N LEU A 885 16.50 14.72 -9.31
CA LEU A 885 17.13 15.93 -9.78
C LEU A 885 16.13 17.03 -10.14
N ALA A 886 14.92 16.70 -10.56
CA ALA A 886 13.84 17.64 -10.83
C ALA A 886 13.22 18.26 -9.56
N SER A 887 13.31 17.57 -8.42
CA SER A 887 12.62 17.92 -7.18
C SER A 887 13.36 18.93 -6.30
N ASP A 888 12.67 19.43 -5.28
CA ASP A 888 13.23 20.34 -4.28
C ASP A 888 14.27 19.63 -3.36
N GLU A 889 14.28 18.28 -3.31
CA GLU A 889 15.30 17.50 -2.59
C GLU A 889 16.71 17.71 -3.16
N ALA A 890 16.81 18.03 -4.46
CA ALA A 890 18.05 18.35 -5.14
C ALA A 890 18.33 19.86 -5.23
N SER A 891 17.69 20.68 -4.37
CA SER A 891 17.74 22.15 -4.44
C SER A 891 19.15 22.76 -4.42
N TYR A 892 20.14 22.06 -3.86
CA TYR A 892 21.55 22.50 -3.84
C TYR A 892 22.43 21.91 -4.97
N ILE A 893 21.84 21.19 -5.94
CA ILE A 893 22.56 20.55 -7.05
C ILE A 893 22.26 21.28 -8.37
N THR A 894 23.25 21.99 -8.93
CA THR A 894 23.16 22.67 -10.23
C THR A 894 24.44 22.47 -11.05
N GLY A 895 24.37 22.61 -12.37
CA GLY A 895 25.51 22.47 -13.29
C GLY A 895 26.10 21.05 -13.39
N THR A 896 25.46 20.07 -12.76
CA THR A 896 25.97 18.69 -12.66
C THR A 896 25.32 17.78 -13.70
N VAL A 897 26.11 16.85 -14.24
CA VAL A 897 25.65 15.73 -15.06
C VAL A 897 25.82 14.45 -14.24
N LEU A 898 24.72 13.79 -13.89
CA LEU A 898 24.71 12.57 -13.08
C LEU A 898 24.66 11.32 -13.97
N PRO A 899 25.72 10.47 -14.02
CA PRO A 899 25.67 9.20 -14.74
C PRO A 899 24.72 8.21 -14.06
N VAL A 900 23.81 7.62 -14.84
CA VAL A 900 22.85 6.59 -14.40
C VAL A 900 23.07 5.33 -15.25
N ALA A 901 24.23 4.70 -15.04
CA ALA A 901 24.75 3.65 -15.92
C ALA A 901 25.49 2.53 -15.15
N GLY A 902 25.07 2.21 -13.93
CA GLY A 902 25.64 1.11 -13.16
C GLY A 902 27.14 1.27 -12.86
N GLY A 903 27.59 2.51 -12.62
CA GLY A 903 29.00 2.84 -12.34
C GLY A 903 29.83 3.24 -13.57
N ASP A 904 29.27 3.17 -14.78
CA ASP A 904 29.94 3.67 -15.99
C ASP A 904 29.85 5.21 -16.08
N PRO A 905 30.97 5.95 -16.08
CA PRO A 905 30.97 7.40 -16.26
C PRO A 905 30.91 7.83 -17.73
N GLY A 906 31.01 6.91 -18.71
CA GLY A 906 31.08 7.25 -20.13
C GLY A 906 31.85 6.27 -21.00
#